data_AF-A0A0C3QK11-F1
#
_entry.id   AF-A0A0C3QK11-F1
#
_cell.length_a   1.000
_cell.length_b   1.000
_cell.length_c   1.000
_cell.angle_alpha   90.00
_cell.angle_beta   90.00
_cell.angle_gamma   90.00
#
_symmetry.space_group_name_H-M   'P 1'
#
loop_
_entity.id
_entity.type
_entity.pdbx_description
1 polymer ?
#
loop_
_entity_poly.entity_id
_entity_poly.type
_entity_poly.pdbx_seq_one_letter_code
_entity_poly.pdbx_strand_id
1 'polypeptide(L)'
;MPPLDSTGDNPDTRRVHDELYTSDAWIEEQARIDQLSDIPDELPRAIAGLMFWSDATHLTQFGAAKMWPLYLYFGNQSKLLRGKPTAQASHHVAYIPSLPDGFQDFVRTLNKGKSGSSDLLQHCKRELFHEVWHLMMDSEFLHAYRHGIVVRCGDGITRRLFPRIFTYSADYPEKVLIAAIRNLGNCPCPLCLVHRDDIYLLGTVQDQETRSGHPRMDDADHQRRVQLARDIIYKQGYAPGNEHGELFLKEDSSVATKNAFSVQLAHTFEFNYFVMLVVDLLHEFELGVWKAVFIHLVRLLHTLGPTVVDRFNERFRKIGNFGRATIRSFAFMNVTDMKNWAARTYEDCLQCCFACFEGLLPEPENAAVLRFIYILCLWHGLAKCRQHTDVSLKLLEATTERLGDELRAFEAYTGTFETYEMPKEAAARDRRAAGSARKGKLTSQSKNDGTGRRRKRFSLRTIKIHLLGHYVSTIRRFGTTDSYSTQVGELEHRTVKAFYRRTNKQDYVKQTTRLQQRQKRIQRITENVRKLGVDVGKKMQIINRLESTPLPPTQPALHYQIAETSKHWIHLGSLIQENPNEPALRGFLADLKNHLLGRLHNRPFDGEETDFGFDERDNLIIKDNIIHQHAYLRINYTTYDVRRDQDIINPRIPSRSFVMVPAAAGDHPYWYARVLGIYDLQISPSRKDSAPVKKHFLWVRWLGEDPNHVGGFGLATLHRVGYVPFGSGNEAFGFLDPSVVIRGCHLIPAFRFGLTKDLLPASDFYDDPEAGDFINYYVNQFVDRDMLMRFIGCGVGHMGVVDATFARTAVQQILNIASSSQTAETLEAIQSLPEGRRELAGDEEIQFESDEDDRVSDSEVAGSNGDSEMDVDDDDGDSASLNEYDY
;
A
#
# COMPACT_ATOMS: atom_id res chain seq x y z
N MET A 1 -1.93 -26.25 21.31
CA MET A 1 -0.79 -26.57 20.44
C MET A 1 0.44 -26.81 21.30
N PRO A 2 1.19 -27.91 21.15
CA PRO A 2 2.62 -27.91 21.42
C PRO A 2 3.36 -27.20 20.26
N PRO A 3 4.61 -26.73 20.45
CA PRO A 3 5.26 -25.83 19.52
C PRO A 3 5.78 -26.57 18.28
N LEU A 4 5.47 -26.03 17.11
CA LEU A 4 6.22 -26.26 15.88
C LEU A 4 7.41 -25.29 15.92
N ASP A 5 8.57 -25.76 16.37
CA ASP A 5 9.86 -25.48 15.76
C ASP A 5 10.95 -26.38 16.37
N SER A 6 11.62 -27.13 15.50
CA SER A 6 12.74 -27.99 15.83
C SER A 6 14.06 -27.24 15.65
N THR A 7 14.32 -26.28 16.52
CA THR A 7 15.66 -25.77 16.86
C THR A 7 15.57 -25.35 18.32
N GLY A 8 16.49 -25.80 19.17
CA GLY A 8 16.39 -25.75 20.64
C GLY A 8 16.42 -24.36 21.29
N ASP A 9 15.48 -23.48 20.95
CA ASP A 9 15.23 -22.20 21.60
C ASP A 9 13.89 -22.21 22.34
N ASN A 10 13.83 -21.41 23.41
CA ASN A 10 12.68 -21.23 24.30
C ASN A 10 11.35 -21.09 23.51
N PRO A 11 10.30 -21.90 23.80
CA PRO A 11 9.01 -21.89 23.06
C PRO A 11 8.28 -20.54 23.05
N ASP A 12 8.72 -19.57 23.85
CA ASP A 12 8.20 -18.20 23.88
C ASP A 12 8.88 -17.24 22.87
N THR A 13 9.95 -17.68 22.19
CA THR A 13 10.68 -16.84 21.22
C THR A 13 10.04 -16.93 19.85
N ARG A 14 9.74 -15.78 19.22
CA ARG A 14 9.20 -15.72 17.86
C ARG A 14 10.14 -14.94 16.96
N ARG A 15 10.38 -15.45 15.75
CA ARG A 15 11.18 -14.74 14.75
C ARG A 15 10.42 -13.52 14.24
N VAL A 16 11.15 -12.40 14.12
CA VAL A 16 10.67 -11.16 13.52
C VAL A 16 11.39 -10.95 12.18
N HIS A 17 10.62 -10.66 11.14
CA HIS A 17 11.07 -10.32 9.79
C HIS A 17 10.80 -8.84 9.54
N ASP A 18 11.85 -8.05 9.31
CA ASP A 18 11.75 -6.59 9.22
C ASP A 18 12.73 -6.04 8.16
N GLU A 19 14.03 -6.08 8.45
CA GLU A 19 15.07 -5.45 7.65
C GLU A 19 15.90 -6.49 6.90
N LEU A 20 16.54 -6.07 5.81
CA LEU A 20 17.42 -6.94 5.01
C LEU A 20 18.57 -7.51 5.86
N TYR A 21 19.20 -6.70 6.70
CA TYR A 21 20.32 -7.14 7.54
C TYR A 21 19.94 -8.12 8.67
N THR A 22 18.65 -8.45 8.78
CA THR A 22 18.12 -9.47 9.68
C THR A 22 17.50 -10.66 8.94
N SER A 23 17.53 -10.66 7.61
CA SER A 23 16.87 -11.65 6.77
C SER A 23 17.70 -12.93 6.58
N ASP A 24 17.06 -14.01 6.12
CA ASP A 24 17.73 -15.28 5.82
C ASP A 24 18.87 -15.10 4.81
N ALA A 25 18.64 -14.32 3.74
CA ALA A 25 19.66 -14.07 2.73
C ALA A 25 20.93 -13.44 3.33
N TRP A 26 20.77 -12.48 4.24
CA TRP A 26 21.90 -11.79 4.84
C TRP A 26 22.68 -12.69 5.79
N ILE A 27 21.97 -13.45 6.63
CA ILE A 27 22.57 -14.35 7.61
C ILE A 27 23.40 -15.44 6.89
N GLU A 28 22.82 -16.07 5.86
CA GLU A 28 23.51 -17.07 5.05
C GLU A 28 24.72 -16.50 4.32
N GLU A 29 24.59 -15.31 3.72
CA GLU A 29 25.70 -14.66 3.02
C GLU A 29 26.83 -14.28 3.98
N GLN A 30 26.50 -13.78 5.17
CA GLN A 30 27.48 -13.38 6.17
C GLN A 30 28.24 -14.62 6.66
N ALA A 31 27.53 -15.73 6.91
CA ALA A 31 28.16 -17.00 7.25
C ALA A 31 29.11 -17.49 6.15
N ARG A 32 28.75 -17.34 4.87
CA ARG A 32 29.63 -17.67 3.73
C ARG A 32 30.89 -16.80 3.72
N ILE A 33 30.76 -15.50 3.95
CA ILE A 33 31.88 -14.55 3.99
C ILE A 33 32.82 -14.85 5.16
N ASP A 34 32.28 -15.20 6.33
CA ASP A 34 33.07 -15.50 7.52
C ASP A 34 33.91 -16.78 7.33
N GLN A 35 33.47 -17.70 6.46
CA GLN A 35 34.18 -18.93 6.11
C GLN A 35 35.24 -18.77 5.02
N LEU A 36 35.37 -17.60 4.38
CA LEU A 36 36.39 -17.38 3.36
C LEU A 36 37.80 -17.52 3.94
N SER A 37 38.64 -18.33 3.28
CA SER A 37 40.01 -18.62 3.70
C SER A 37 41.07 -17.78 2.96
N ASP A 38 40.71 -17.17 1.83
CA ASP A 38 41.60 -16.41 0.93
C ASP A 38 41.63 -14.90 1.22
N ILE A 39 41.50 -14.52 2.49
CA ILE A 39 41.48 -13.11 2.94
C ILE A 39 42.82 -12.76 3.62
N PRO A 40 43.49 -11.66 3.21
CA PRO A 40 44.87 -11.37 3.60
C PRO A 40 45.03 -10.75 5.00
N ASP A 41 43.94 -10.57 5.75
CA ASP A 41 43.96 -9.93 7.07
C ASP A 41 42.95 -10.55 8.05
N GLU A 42 43.09 -10.15 9.31
CA GLU A 42 42.22 -10.55 10.42
C GLU A 42 41.16 -9.45 10.73
N LEU A 43 40.87 -8.56 9.77
CA LEU A 43 39.88 -7.50 10.01
C LEU A 43 38.47 -8.09 10.14
N PRO A 44 37.59 -7.51 10.98
CA PRO A 44 36.20 -7.90 11.01
C PRO A 44 35.58 -7.76 9.63
N ARG A 45 34.88 -8.81 9.20
CA ARG A 45 34.24 -8.90 7.89
C ARG A 45 32.78 -8.48 8.00
N ALA A 46 32.29 -7.75 7.02
CA ALA A 46 30.88 -7.37 6.97
C ALA A 46 30.40 -7.24 5.53
N ILE A 47 29.11 -7.45 5.33
CA ILE A 47 28.45 -7.23 4.04
C ILE A 47 28.23 -5.73 3.80
N ALA A 48 28.46 -5.29 2.56
CA ALA A 48 27.88 -4.08 2.00
C ALA A 48 26.73 -4.49 1.06
N GLY A 49 25.50 -4.47 1.57
CA GLY A 49 24.33 -4.99 0.86
C GLY A 49 23.87 -4.02 -0.21
N LEU A 50 23.92 -4.43 -1.47
CA LEU A 50 23.52 -3.65 -2.64
C LEU A 50 22.07 -3.98 -3.01
N MET A 51 21.23 -2.96 -3.05
CA MET A 51 19.84 -3.04 -3.49
C MET A 51 19.64 -2.06 -4.65
N PHE A 52 19.12 -2.54 -5.78
CA PHE A 52 18.99 -1.76 -7.01
C PHE A 52 17.54 -1.47 -7.36
N TRP A 53 17.32 -0.31 -8.00
CA TRP A 53 16.06 0.07 -8.62
C TRP A 53 16.35 0.69 -9.98
N SER A 54 15.60 0.29 -11.00
CA SER A 54 15.56 1.00 -12.29
C SER A 54 14.13 1.13 -12.76
N ASP A 55 13.83 2.28 -13.34
CA ASP A 55 12.58 2.56 -14.02
C ASP A 55 12.80 3.72 -14.99
N ALA A 56 12.19 3.66 -16.17
CA ALA A 56 12.26 4.72 -17.16
C ALA A 56 11.19 5.78 -16.86
N THR A 57 11.61 7.03 -16.68
CA THR A 57 10.72 8.13 -16.30
C THR A 57 10.68 9.24 -17.35
N HIS A 58 9.47 9.77 -17.61
CA HIS A 58 9.29 10.98 -18.40
C HIS A 58 9.67 12.22 -17.60
N LEU A 59 10.39 13.15 -18.22
CA LEU A 59 10.90 14.37 -17.56
C LEU A 59 9.98 15.58 -17.70
N THR A 60 8.96 15.48 -18.55
CA THR A 60 8.00 16.53 -18.88
C THR A 60 6.61 15.95 -19.05
N GLN A 61 5.57 16.67 -18.63
CA GLN A 61 4.16 16.33 -18.93
C GLN A 61 3.86 16.43 -20.43
N PHE A 62 4.53 17.36 -21.14
CA PHE A 62 4.42 17.53 -22.59
C PHE A 62 5.83 17.46 -23.19
N GLY A 63 6.15 16.36 -23.88
CA GLY A 63 7.43 16.17 -24.57
C GLY A 63 7.96 14.73 -24.50
N ALA A 64 8.90 14.41 -25.40
CA ALA A 64 9.49 13.07 -25.52
C ALA A 64 10.73 12.84 -24.63
N ALA A 65 11.05 13.77 -23.73
CA ALA A 65 12.25 13.68 -22.89
C ALA A 65 12.07 12.59 -21.81
N LYS A 66 12.88 11.53 -21.89
CA LYS A 66 12.85 10.38 -20.98
C LYS A 66 14.23 10.21 -20.31
N MET A 67 14.26 9.62 -19.12
CA MET A 67 15.50 9.24 -18.46
C MET A 67 15.31 7.91 -17.74
N TRP A 68 16.33 7.07 -17.75
CA TRP A 68 16.28 5.77 -17.11
C TRP A 68 17.39 5.65 -16.06
N PRO A 69 17.15 6.21 -14.86
CA PRO A 69 18.10 6.12 -13.76
C PRO A 69 18.22 4.70 -13.22
N LEU A 70 19.43 4.33 -12.82
CA LEU A 70 19.71 3.19 -11.97
C LEU A 70 20.13 3.70 -10.59
N TYR A 71 19.32 3.37 -9.58
CA TYR A 71 19.55 3.73 -8.19
C TYR A 71 20.13 2.55 -7.41
N LEU A 72 21.04 2.86 -6.50
CA LEU A 72 21.60 1.95 -5.51
C LEU A 72 21.27 2.49 -4.12
N TYR A 73 20.74 1.62 -3.26
CA TYR A 73 20.67 1.86 -1.83
C TYR A 73 21.42 0.75 -1.08
N PHE A 74 21.88 1.08 0.12
CA PHE A 74 22.53 0.11 0.98
C PHE A 74 21.53 -0.57 1.92
N GLY A 75 21.48 -1.90 1.85
CA GLY A 75 20.71 -2.75 2.76
C GLY A 75 21.12 -2.62 4.22
N ASN A 76 22.35 -2.15 4.48
CA ASN A 76 22.87 -1.85 5.82
C ASN A 76 22.13 -0.71 6.55
N GLN A 77 21.44 0.16 5.82
CA GLN A 77 20.67 1.25 6.42
C GLN A 77 19.27 0.77 6.80
N SER A 78 18.59 1.46 7.72
CA SER A 78 17.18 1.15 7.95
C SER A 78 16.33 1.54 6.73
N LYS A 79 15.35 0.71 6.37
CA LYS A 79 14.38 1.02 5.31
C LYS A 79 13.65 2.36 5.52
N LEU A 80 13.49 2.81 6.77
CA LEU A 80 12.89 4.12 7.04
C LEU A 80 13.75 5.29 6.57
N LEU A 81 15.08 5.16 6.65
CA LEU A 81 15.98 6.16 6.12
C LEU A 81 16.01 6.09 4.59
N ARG A 82 16.01 4.88 4.02
CA ARG A 82 15.93 4.69 2.55
C ARG A 82 14.65 5.30 1.97
N GLY A 83 13.51 5.09 2.61
CA GLY A 83 12.21 5.62 2.19
C GLY A 83 12.02 7.13 2.42
N LYS A 84 13.01 7.83 2.97
CA LYS A 84 12.97 9.28 3.21
C LYS A 84 13.93 10.00 2.25
N PRO A 85 13.45 10.63 1.16
CA PRO A 85 14.33 11.30 0.19
C PRO A 85 15.25 12.36 0.81
N THR A 86 14.78 13.04 1.87
CA THR A 86 15.59 14.02 2.60
C THR A 86 16.75 13.43 3.41
N ALA A 87 16.76 12.10 3.65
CA ALA A 87 17.89 11.39 4.24
C ALA A 87 19.03 11.15 3.24
N GLN A 88 18.79 11.34 1.93
CA GLN A 88 19.81 11.26 0.88
C GLN A 88 20.52 9.89 0.84
N ALA A 89 19.79 8.83 1.15
CA ALA A 89 20.27 7.44 1.15
C ALA A 89 20.44 6.86 -0.27
N SER A 90 19.90 7.53 -1.30
CA SER A 90 19.94 7.07 -2.69
C SER A 90 21.26 7.41 -3.39
N HIS A 91 21.77 6.46 -4.16
CA HIS A 91 22.93 6.64 -5.02
C HIS A 91 22.57 6.38 -6.48
N HIS A 92 22.54 7.44 -7.29
CA HIS A 92 22.46 7.27 -8.74
C HIS A 92 23.80 6.72 -9.23
N VAL A 93 23.80 5.51 -9.77
CA VAL A 93 25.01 4.79 -10.22
C VAL A 93 25.14 4.76 -11.74
N ALA A 94 24.03 4.77 -12.47
CA ALA A 94 24.04 4.88 -13.92
C ALA A 94 22.77 5.56 -14.46
N TYR A 95 22.82 5.93 -15.74
CA TYR A 95 21.66 6.32 -16.54
C TYR A 95 21.68 5.46 -17.81
N ILE A 96 20.71 4.56 -17.93
CA ILE A 96 20.63 3.58 -19.00
C ILE A 96 20.15 4.29 -20.28
N PRO A 97 20.89 4.20 -21.40
CA PRO A 97 20.46 4.80 -22.66
C PRO A 97 19.41 3.92 -23.36
N SER A 98 18.49 4.56 -24.06
CA SER A 98 17.67 3.90 -25.09
C SER A 98 18.50 3.71 -26.38
N LEU A 99 18.00 2.88 -27.30
CA LEU A 99 18.54 2.86 -28.67
C LEU A 99 18.44 4.28 -29.27
N PRO A 100 19.51 4.79 -29.92
CA PRO A 100 19.47 6.13 -30.52
C PRO A 100 18.39 6.26 -31.61
N ASP A 101 17.82 7.45 -31.79
CA ASP A 101 16.78 7.72 -32.80
C ASP A 101 17.21 7.29 -34.23
N GLY A 102 18.50 7.49 -34.56
CA GLY A 102 19.09 7.09 -35.85
C GLY A 102 19.44 5.60 -35.97
N PHE A 103 19.13 4.76 -34.97
CA PHE A 103 19.50 3.34 -34.99
C PHE A 103 18.84 2.58 -36.14
N GLN A 104 17.61 2.92 -36.50
CA GLN A 104 16.94 2.35 -37.68
C GLN A 104 17.67 2.72 -38.97
N ASP A 105 18.15 3.96 -39.11
CA ASP A 105 18.92 4.37 -40.29
C ASP A 105 20.24 3.61 -40.38
N PHE A 106 20.92 3.40 -39.25
CA PHE A 106 22.09 2.54 -39.17
C PHE A 106 21.77 1.11 -39.63
N VAL A 107 20.70 0.49 -39.14
CA VAL A 107 20.28 -0.85 -39.58
C VAL A 107 19.97 -0.87 -41.09
N ARG A 108 19.29 0.15 -41.61
CA ARG A 108 18.97 0.25 -43.05
C ARG A 108 20.22 0.34 -43.92
N THR A 109 21.30 0.98 -43.43
CA THR A 109 22.58 1.01 -44.16
C THR A 109 23.20 -0.38 -44.32
N LEU A 110 22.98 -1.26 -43.35
CA LEU A 110 23.49 -2.64 -43.36
C LEU A 110 22.51 -3.63 -44.04
N ASN A 111 21.21 -3.34 -44.02
CA ASN A 111 20.14 -4.23 -44.47
C ASN A 111 19.50 -3.81 -45.80
N LYS A 112 20.32 -3.34 -46.76
CA LYS A 112 19.87 -2.98 -48.13
C LYS A 112 18.67 -2.01 -48.14
N GLY A 113 18.65 -1.05 -47.22
CA GLY A 113 17.60 -0.05 -47.09
C GLY A 113 16.35 -0.48 -46.32
N LYS A 114 16.27 -1.75 -45.87
CA LYS A 114 15.15 -2.28 -45.08
C LYS A 114 15.33 -2.00 -43.59
N SER A 115 14.26 -1.59 -42.93
CA SER A 115 14.25 -1.40 -41.48
C SER A 115 14.51 -2.71 -40.73
N GLY A 116 15.04 -2.61 -39.52
CA GLY A 116 15.16 -3.74 -38.62
C GLY A 116 13.79 -4.28 -38.22
N SER A 117 13.67 -5.60 -38.06
CA SER A 117 12.47 -6.22 -37.49
C SER A 117 12.30 -5.82 -36.02
N SER A 118 11.07 -5.93 -35.51
CA SER A 118 10.78 -5.72 -34.08
C SER A 118 11.68 -6.60 -33.20
N ASP A 119 11.84 -7.88 -33.57
CA ASP A 119 12.66 -8.84 -32.84
C ASP A 119 14.14 -8.44 -32.79
N LEU A 120 14.68 -7.89 -33.89
CA LEU A 120 16.04 -7.38 -33.92
C LEU A 120 16.20 -6.17 -32.99
N LEU A 121 15.28 -5.21 -33.05
CA LEU A 121 15.33 -4.03 -32.16
C LEU A 121 15.23 -4.44 -30.69
N GLN A 122 14.31 -5.36 -30.38
CA GLN A 122 14.13 -5.84 -29.01
C GLN A 122 15.36 -6.61 -28.51
N HIS A 123 15.97 -7.43 -29.36
CA HIS A 123 17.25 -8.08 -29.07
C HIS A 123 18.35 -7.06 -28.79
N CYS A 124 18.50 -6.04 -29.63
CA CYS A 124 19.50 -4.98 -29.43
C CYS A 124 19.24 -4.14 -28.15
N LYS A 125 17.98 -3.88 -27.79
CA LYS A 125 17.63 -3.21 -26.52
C LYS A 125 18.09 -4.05 -25.31
N ARG A 126 17.86 -5.37 -25.34
CA ARG A 126 18.31 -6.30 -24.30
C ARG A 126 19.84 -6.35 -24.20
N GLU A 127 20.53 -6.48 -25.32
CA GLU A 127 22.00 -6.47 -25.34
C GLU A 127 22.56 -5.14 -24.80
N LEU A 128 21.97 -4.00 -25.17
CA LEU A 128 22.38 -2.69 -24.66
C LEU A 128 22.22 -2.60 -23.14
N PHE A 129 21.08 -3.05 -22.60
CA PHE A 129 20.83 -3.04 -21.16
C PHE A 129 21.86 -3.87 -20.40
N HIS A 130 22.14 -5.10 -20.84
CA HIS A 130 23.12 -5.95 -20.17
C HIS A 130 24.56 -5.47 -20.37
N GLU A 131 24.87 -4.83 -21.50
CA GLU A 131 26.20 -4.25 -21.70
C GLU A 131 26.48 -3.11 -20.73
N VAL A 132 25.47 -2.30 -20.37
CA VAL A 132 25.61 -1.28 -19.31
C VAL A 132 25.98 -1.94 -17.98
N TRP A 133 25.32 -3.05 -17.62
CA TRP A 133 25.65 -3.81 -16.41
C TRP A 133 27.04 -4.45 -16.47
N HIS A 134 27.46 -4.94 -17.65
CA HIS A 134 28.79 -5.47 -17.86
C HIS A 134 29.87 -4.38 -17.65
N LEU A 135 29.62 -3.15 -18.10
CA LEU A 135 30.52 -2.01 -17.84
C LEU A 135 30.61 -1.62 -16.36
N MET A 136 29.52 -1.81 -15.61
CA MET A 136 29.48 -1.49 -14.18
C MET A 136 30.13 -2.57 -13.31
N MET A 137 30.00 -3.85 -13.69
CA MET A 137 30.63 -4.98 -13.02
C MET A 137 32.04 -5.24 -13.57
N ASP A 138 32.87 -4.21 -13.55
CA ASP A 138 34.24 -4.26 -14.05
C ASP A 138 35.17 -5.12 -13.15
N SER A 139 36.43 -5.24 -13.55
CA SER A 139 37.41 -6.02 -12.80
C SER A 139 37.66 -5.51 -11.38
N GLU A 140 37.50 -4.21 -11.12
CA GLU A 140 37.66 -3.64 -9.77
C GLU A 140 36.48 -4.04 -8.88
N PHE A 141 35.26 -3.96 -9.42
CA PHE A 141 34.06 -4.44 -8.73
C PHE A 141 34.16 -5.93 -8.42
N LEU A 142 34.56 -6.78 -9.38
CA LEU A 142 34.70 -8.23 -9.15
C LEU A 142 35.80 -8.56 -8.15
N HIS A 143 36.90 -7.81 -8.17
CA HIS A 143 37.95 -7.93 -7.15
C HIS A 143 37.41 -7.57 -5.75
N ALA A 144 36.67 -6.47 -5.63
CA ALA A 144 36.00 -6.08 -4.39
C ALA A 144 34.93 -7.09 -3.96
N TYR A 145 34.20 -7.69 -4.90
CA TYR A 145 33.21 -8.73 -4.62
C TYR A 145 33.88 -9.98 -4.03
N ARG A 146 35.03 -10.39 -4.57
CA ARG A 146 35.77 -11.56 -4.06
C ARG A 146 36.50 -11.29 -2.75
N HIS A 147 37.26 -10.20 -2.67
CA HIS A 147 38.22 -9.98 -1.59
C HIS A 147 37.77 -8.93 -0.58
N GLY A 148 36.68 -8.21 -0.85
CA GLY A 148 36.22 -7.09 -0.02
C GLY A 148 37.12 -5.86 -0.11
N ILE A 149 36.62 -4.76 0.44
CA ILE A 149 37.31 -3.47 0.53
C ILE A 149 37.56 -3.08 1.99
N VAL A 150 38.74 -2.58 2.32
CA VAL A 150 39.07 -2.15 3.69
C VAL A 150 38.56 -0.73 3.91
N VAL A 151 37.64 -0.57 4.86
CA VAL A 151 36.99 0.70 5.15
C VAL A 151 37.01 0.96 6.64
N ARG A 152 37.43 2.17 7.04
CA ARG A 152 37.20 2.67 8.40
C ARG A 152 35.75 3.13 8.54
N CYS A 153 34.95 2.34 9.25
CA CYS A 153 33.52 2.60 9.41
C CYS A 153 33.24 3.81 10.32
N GLY A 154 31.97 4.25 10.34
CA GLY A 154 31.54 5.44 11.10
C GLY A 154 31.66 5.30 12.63
N ASP A 155 31.70 4.07 13.13
CA ASP A 155 31.97 3.73 14.54
C ASP A 155 33.47 3.71 14.88
N GLY A 156 34.34 4.01 13.91
CA GLY A 156 35.79 4.04 14.07
C GLY A 156 36.49 2.71 13.86
N ILE A 157 35.75 1.59 13.72
CA ILE A 157 36.31 0.25 13.51
C ILE A 157 36.62 0.06 12.02
N THR A 158 37.83 -0.39 11.72
CA THR A 158 38.21 -0.77 10.36
C THR A 158 37.70 -2.17 10.06
N ARG A 159 36.91 -2.29 9.00
CA ARG A 159 36.32 -3.56 8.56
C ARG A 159 36.64 -3.84 7.10
N ARG A 160 36.64 -5.11 6.74
CA ARG A 160 36.65 -5.55 5.34
C ARG A 160 35.21 -5.76 4.87
N LEU A 161 34.75 -4.88 3.99
CA LEU A 161 33.37 -4.86 3.50
C LEU A 161 33.26 -5.61 2.17
N PHE A 162 32.32 -6.55 2.06
CA PHE A 162 32.07 -7.34 0.86
C PHE A 162 30.79 -6.86 0.18
N PRO A 163 30.88 -6.24 -1.02
CA PRO A 163 29.69 -5.88 -1.79
C PRO A 163 28.90 -7.13 -2.19
N ARG A 164 27.59 -7.15 -1.92
CA ARG A 164 26.71 -8.29 -2.27
C ARG A 164 25.38 -7.79 -2.82
N ILE A 165 24.96 -8.32 -3.96
CA ILE A 165 23.69 -7.96 -4.59
C ILE A 165 22.58 -8.77 -3.94
N PHE A 166 21.61 -8.09 -3.34
CA PHE A 166 20.46 -8.75 -2.69
C PHE A 166 19.19 -8.59 -3.49
N THR A 167 18.85 -7.37 -3.87
CA THR A 167 17.57 -7.08 -4.52
C THR A 167 17.74 -6.20 -5.74
N TYR A 168 16.86 -6.40 -6.70
CA TYR A 168 16.64 -5.53 -7.85
C TYR A 168 15.13 -5.37 -8.02
N SER A 169 14.65 -4.18 -7.66
CA SER A 169 13.26 -3.78 -7.70
C SER A 169 12.93 -3.05 -8.99
N ALA A 170 11.88 -3.49 -9.66
CA ALA A 170 11.48 -3.05 -10.98
C ALA A 170 10.02 -3.42 -11.23
N ASP A 171 9.37 -2.76 -12.19
CA ASP A 171 8.05 -3.19 -12.69
C ASP A 171 8.20 -4.48 -13.53
N TYR A 172 7.09 -5.05 -14.00
CA TYR A 172 7.15 -6.33 -14.72
C TYR A 172 7.90 -6.26 -16.07
N PRO A 173 7.63 -5.30 -16.96
CA PRO A 173 8.40 -5.16 -18.21
C PRO A 173 9.92 -5.05 -17.96
N GLU A 174 10.33 -4.30 -16.94
CA GLU A 174 11.73 -4.15 -16.57
C GLU A 174 12.29 -5.42 -15.92
N LYS A 175 11.52 -6.13 -15.08
CA LYS A 175 11.90 -7.46 -14.55
C LYS A 175 12.15 -8.46 -15.67
N VAL A 176 11.33 -8.45 -16.72
CA VAL A 176 11.50 -9.31 -17.91
C VAL A 176 12.82 -9.01 -18.62
N LEU A 177 13.18 -7.73 -18.72
CA LEU A 177 14.45 -7.29 -19.29
C LEU A 177 15.64 -7.75 -18.42
N ILE A 178 15.58 -7.53 -17.10
CA ILE A 178 16.62 -7.95 -16.15
C ILE A 178 16.77 -9.48 -16.15
N ALA A 179 15.66 -10.22 -16.20
CA ALA A 179 15.63 -11.67 -16.18
C ALA A 179 16.09 -12.31 -17.50
N ALA A 180 16.17 -11.53 -18.59
CA ALA A 180 16.38 -12.01 -19.95
C ALA A 180 15.37 -13.08 -20.38
N ILE A 181 14.08 -12.83 -20.12
CA ILE A 181 12.96 -13.70 -20.55
C ILE A 181 12.06 -12.97 -21.57
N ARG A 182 11.09 -13.68 -22.13
CA ARG A 182 10.08 -13.12 -23.03
C ARG A 182 8.94 -12.50 -22.25
N ASN A 183 8.54 -11.32 -22.69
CA ASN A 183 7.35 -10.69 -22.16
C ASN A 183 6.13 -11.57 -22.47
N LEU A 184 5.43 -11.99 -21.42
CA LEU A 184 4.23 -12.84 -21.53
C LEU A 184 4.45 -14.14 -22.33
N GLY A 185 5.66 -14.73 -22.24
CA GLY A 185 5.97 -16.02 -22.84
C GLY A 185 5.20 -17.19 -22.20
N ASN A 186 5.54 -18.42 -22.62
CA ASN A 186 5.00 -19.67 -22.04
C ASN A 186 5.21 -19.75 -20.53
N CYS A 187 6.34 -19.26 -20.02
CA CYS A 187 6.66 -19.17 -18.60
C CYS A 187 6.92 -17.69 -18.25
N PRO A 188 5.90 -16.88 -17.97
CA PRO A 188 6.06 -15.43 -17.84
C PRO A 188 6.66 -14.98 -16.51
N CYS A 189 6.68 -15.84 -15.48
CA CYS A 189 7.18 -15.47 -14.16
C CYS A 189 8.71 -15.33 -14.16
N PRO A 190 9.30 -14.25 -13.60
CA PRO A 190 10.75 -14.12 -13.46
C PRO A 190 11.34 -14.95 -12.31
N LEU A 191 10.52 -15.55 -11.45
CA LEU A 191 10.95 -16.28 -10.25
C LEU A 191 10.84 -17.80 -10.39
N CYS A 192 9.87 -18.29 -11.16
CA CYS A 192 9.65 -19.72 -11.39
C CYS A 192 9.17 -20.03 -12.81
N LEU A 193 9.07 -21.31 -13.14
CA LEU A 193 8.70 -21.82 -14.46
C LEU A 193 7.19 -22.09 -14.59
N VAL A 194 6.33 -21.34 -13.89
CA VAL A 194 4.87 -21.49 -14.04
C VAL A 194 4.48 -21.32 -15.50
N HIS A 195 3.70 -22.26 -16.04
CA HIS A 195 3.17 -22.12 -17.38
C HIS A 195 2.05 -21.07 -17.41
N ARG A 196 1.92 -20.32 -18.50
CA ARG A 196 0.92 -19.26 -18.67
C ARG A 196 -0.50 -19.76 -18.41
N ASP A 197 -0.80 -20.98 -18.85
CA ASP A 197 -2.11 -21.60 -18.65
C ASP A 197 -2.37 -22.01 -17.19
N ASP A 198 -1.35 -22.06 -16.33
CA ASP A 198 -1.46 -22.46 -14.92
C ASP A 198 -1.52 -21.26 -13.96
N ILE A 199 -1.45 -20.01 -14.45
CA ILE A 199 -1.46 -18.79 -13.62
C ILE A 199 -2.72 -18.70 -12.74
N TYR A 200 -3.86 -19.16 -13.24
CA TYR A 200 -5.15 -19.11 -12.53
C TYR A 200 -5.19 -20.02 -11.27
N LEU A 201 -4.19 -20.90 -11.11
CA LEU A 201 -4.07 -21.84 -10.00
C LEU A 201 -3.50 -21.23 -8.72
N LEU A 202 -3.29 -19.90 -8.65
CA LEU A 202 -2.81 -19.20 -7.45
C LEU A 202 -3.46 -19.78 -6.19
N GLY A 203 -2.64 -20.09 -5.19
CA GLY A 203 -3.12 -20.54 -3.88
C GLY A 203 -3.54 -22.02 -3.82
N THR A 204 -3.42 -22.78 -4.91
CA THR A 204 -3.60 -24.24 -4.88
C THR A 204 -2.29 -24.95 -4.54
N VAL A 205 -2.38 -26.23 -4.19
CA VAL A 205 -1.20 -27.11 -3.99
C VAL A 205 -0.32 -27.15 -5.25
N GLN A 206 -0.93 -27.22 -6.43
CA GLN A 206 -0.19 -27.24 -7.71
C GLN A 206 0.60 -25.94 -7.95
N ASP A 207 0.01 -24.77 -7.63
CA ASP A 207 0.75 -23.49 -7.68
C ASP A 207 1.94 -23.50 -6.71
N GLN A 208 1.73 -23.96 -5.48
CA GLN A 208 2.80 -24.04 -4.48
C GLN A 208 3.92 -25.00 -4.91
N GLU A 209 3.59 -26.19 -5.41
CA GLU A 209 4.56 -27.16 -5.95
C GLU A 209 5.33 -26.58 -7.13
N THR A 210 4.66 -25.82 -8.01
CA THR A 210 5.32 -25.16 -9.14
C THR A 210 6.32 -24.10 -8.66
N ARG A 211 5.92 -23.23 -7.73
CA ARG A 211 6.80 -22.18 -7.19
C ARG A 211 8.00 -22.75 -6.43
N SER A 212 7.80 -23.84 -5.70
CA SER A 212 8.83 -24.45 -4.83
C SER A 212 9.75 -25.41 -5.60
N GLY A 213 9.18 -26.22 -6.48
CA GLY A 213 9.86 -27.30 -7.20
C GLY A 213 10.48 -26.87 -8.53
N HIS A 214 9.98 -25.80 -9.13
CA HIS A 214 10.45 -25.31 -10.43
C HIS A 214 10.84 -23.82 -10.40
N PRO A 215 11.73 -23.39 -9.48
CA PRO A 215 12.26 -22.02 -9.51
C PRO A 215 13.11 -21.82 -10.77
N ARG A 216 13.28 -20.56 -11.17
CA ARG A 216 14.25 -20.25 -12.23
C ARG A 216 15.67 -20.39 -11.71
N MET A 217 16.50 -21.09 -12.49
CA MET A 217 17.88 -21.39 -12.14
C MET A 217 18.83 -20.92 -13.24
N ASP A 218 19.84 -20.15 -12.86
CA ASP A 218 20.98 -19.84 -13.73
C ASP A 218 22.04 -20.95 -13.64
N ASP A 219 21.69 -22.13 -14.12
CA ASP A 219 22.57 -23.30 -14.14
C ASP A 219 23.31 -23.46 -15.48
N ALA A 220 24.21 -24.45 -15.52
CA ALA A 220 24.99 -24.73 -16.72
C ALA A 220 24.15 -25.16 -17.93
N ASP A 221 22.96 -25.74 -17.72
CA ASP A 221 22.07 -26.13 -18.82
C ASP A 221 21.40 -24.89 -19.44
N HIS A 222 20.84 -24.02 -18.60
CA HIS A 222 20.29 -22.72 -19.01
C HIS A 222 21.30 -21.92 -19.81
N GLN A 223 22.52 -21.75 -19.27
CA GLN A 223 23.60 -21.03 -19.92
C GLN A 223 24.00 -21.64 -21.28
N ARG A 224 24.04 -22.98 -21.36
CA ARG A 224 24.31 -23.71 -22.60
C ARG A 224 23.20 -23.49 -23.63
N ARG A 225 21.92 -23.57 -23.25
CA ARG A 225 20.78 -23.32 -24.15
C ARG A 225 20.81 -21.90 -24.70
N VAL A 226 21.06 -20.90 -23.86
CA VAL A 226 21.25 -19.49 -24.28
C VAL A 226 22.42 -19.35 -25.25
N GLN A 227 23.57 -19.98 -24.97
CA GLN A 227 24.74 -19.91 -25.84
C GLN A 227 24.50 -20.57 -27.21
N LEU A 228 23.78 -21.71 -27.26
CA LEU A 228 23.42 -22.37 -28.51
C LEU A 228 22.50 -21.50 -29.38
N ALA A 229 21.48 -20.89 -28.77
CA ALA A 229 20.60 -19.96 -29.47
C ALA A 229 21.35 -18.72 -29.99
N ARG A 230 22.33 -18.22 -29.24
CA ARG A 230 23.21 -17.13 -29.68
C ARG A 230 24.11 -17.54 -30.84
N ASP A 231 24.66 -18.73 -30.82
CA ASP A 231 25.52 -19.23 -31.90
C ASP A 231 24.75 -19.30 -33.24
N ILE A 232 23.46 -19.64 -33.19
CA ILE A 232 22.57 -19.59 -34.36
C ILE A 232 22.43 -18.15 -34.91
N ILE A 233 22.28 -17.16 -34.03
CA ILE A 233 22.16 -15.76 -34.45
C ILE A 233 23.49 -15.22 -34.97
N TYR A 234 24.55 -15.28 -34.14
CA TYR A 234 25.80 -14.57 -34.38
C TYR A 234 26.81 -15.33 -35.24
N LYS A 235 26.80 -16.68 -35.24
CA LYS A 235 27.73 -17.49 -36.05
C LYS A 235 27.10 -18.00 -37.34
N GLN A 236 25.80 -18.33 -37.31
CA GLN A 236 25.09 -18.88 -38.47
C GLN A 236 24.27 -17.83 -39.25
N GLY A 237 24.09 -16.62 -38.68
CA GLY A 237 23.50 -15.48 -39.39
C GLY A 237 21.96 -15.47 -39.44
N TYR A 238 21.29 -16.23 -38.56
CA TYR A 238 19.84 -16.19 -38.45
C TYR A 238 19.34 -14.96 -37.70
N ALA A 239 18.13 -14.51 -38.01
CA ALA A 239 17.49 -13.43 -37.28
C ALA A 239 17.13 -13.84 -35.83
N PRO A 240 17.15 -12.91 -34.85
CA PRO A 240 16.57 -13.17 -33.53
C PRO A 240 15.11 -13.63 -33.64
N GLY A 241 14.69 -14.56 -32.76
CA GLY A 241 13.33 -15.13 -32.78
C GLY A 241 13.06 -16.20 -33.85
N ASN A 242 14.11 -16.67 -34.56
CA ASN A 242 13.97 -17.74 -35.54
C ASN A 242 13.67 -19.12 -34.90
N GLU A 243 12.96 -19.98 -35.63
CA GLU A 243 12.55 -21.31 -35.15
C GLU A 243 13.70 -22.17 -34.59
N HIS A 244 14.90 -22.10 -35.17
CA HIS A 244 16.03 -22.89 -34.70
C HIS A 244 16.54 -22.45 -33.32
N GLY A 245 16.57 -21.15 -33.05
CA GLY A 245 16.89 -20.61 -31.73
C GLY A 245 15.76 -20.87 -30.72
N GLU A 246 14.52 -20.79 -31.18
CA GLU A 246 13.32 -21.04 -30.38
C GLU A 246 13.25 -22.46 -29.82
N LEU A 247 13.77 -23.46 -30.55
CA LEU A 247 13.87 -24.85 -30.07
C LEU A 247 14.53 -24.97 -28.69
N PHE A 248 15.45 -24.07 -28.34
CA PHE A 248 16.18 -24.12 -27.07
C PHE A 248 15.55 -23.25 -25.96
N LEU A 249 14.73 -22.26 -26.32
CA LEU A 249 14.37 -21.16 -25.43
C LEU A 249 12.87 -21.00 -25.21
N LYS A 250 12.05 -21.62 -26.06
CA LYS A 250 10.59 -21.40 -26.04
C LYS A 250 9.91 -22.00 -24.81
N GLU A 251 10.38 -23.16 -24.36
CA GLU A 251 9.79 -23.89 -23.25
C GLU A 251 9.78 -23.07 -21.96
N ASP A 252 10.92 -22.48 -21.58
CA ASP A 252 11.09 -21.69 -20.36
C ASP A 252 11.00 -20.17 -20.60
N SER A 253 10.68 -19.76 -21.83
CA SER A 253 10.58 -18.36 -22.26
C SER A 253 11.86 -17.54 -22.11
N SER A 254 13.01 -18.21 -22.14
CA SER A 254 14.30 -17.53 -22.17
C SER A 254 14.50 -16.77 -23.49
N VAL A 255 15.47 -15.84 -23.53
CA VAL A 255 15.88 -15.15 -24.76
C VAL A 255 17.35 -15.38 -25.06
N ALA A 256 17.76 -15.17 -26.31
CA ALA A 256 19.14 -15.38 -26.76
C ALA A 256 20.10 -14.26 -26.31
N THR A 257 19.94 -13.75 -25.09
CA THR A 257 20.72 -12.65 -24.52
C THR A 257 21.64 -13.16 -23.43
N LYS A 258 22.90 -12.73 -23.44
CA LYS A 258 23.80 -13.01 -22.32
C LYS A 258 23.47 -12.08 -21.17
N ASN A 259 22.94 -12.64 -20.09
CA ASN A 259 22.70 -11.88 -18.88
C ASN A 259 24.04 -11.49 -18.23
N ALA A 260 24.24 -10.19 -17.99
CA ALA A 260 25.49 -9.67 -17.42
C ALA A 260 25.81 -10.28 -16.03
N PHE A 261 24.81 -10.52 -15.20
CA PHE A 261 24.99 -11.10 -13.87
C PHE A 261 25.39 -12.57 -13.97
N SER A 262 24.78 -13.32 -14.90
CA SER A 262 25.16 -14.70 -15.20
C SER A 262 26.63 -14.79 -15.62
N VAL A 263 27.03 -13.95 -16.59
CA VAL A 263 28.40 -13.93 -17.12
C VAL A 263 29.43 -13.59 -16.05
N GLN A 264 29.16 -12.58 -15.22
CA GLN A 264 30.15 -12.06 -14.28
C GLN A 264 30.15 -12.78 -12.93
N LEU A 265 29.00 -13.28 -12.46
CA LEU A 265 28.84 -13.74 -11.09
C LEU A 265 28.50 -15.23 -10.94
N ALA A 266 27.86 -15.87 -11.91
CA ALA A 266 27.37 -17.24 -11.73
C ALA A 266 28.49 -18.26 -11.49
N HIS A 267 29.52 -18.29 -12.35
CA HIS A 267 30.59 -19.28 -12.25
C HIS A 267 31.53 -19.04 -11.04
N THR A 268 31.83 -17.79 -10.73
CA THR A 268 32.84 -17.45 -9.71
C THR A 268 32.25 -17.41 -8.31
N PHE A 269 30.96 -17.06 -8.17
CA PHE A 269 30.32 -16.79 -6.89
C PHE A 269 29.03 -17.57 -6.67
N GLU A 270 28.68 -18.52 -7.56
CA GLU A 270 27.47 -19.34 -7.48
C GLU A 270 26.19 -18.50 -7.35
N PHE A 271 26.20 -17.32 -8.01
CA PHE A 271 25.12 -16.35 -7.90
C PHE A 271 24.03 -16.61 -8.95
N ASN A 272 22.88 -17.12 -8.48
CA ASN A 272 21.68 -17.22 -9.32
C ASN A 272 20.98 -15.85 -9.41
N TYR A 273 21.08 -15.16 -10.54
CA TYR A 273 20.56 -13.80 -10.69
C TYR A 273 19.03 -13.69 -10.61
N PHE A 274 18.26 -14.77 -10.81
CA PHE A 274 16.80 -14.72 -10.69
C PHE A 274 16.34 -14.37 -9.28
N VAL A 275 17.11 -14.75 -8.25
CA VAL A 275 16.73 -14.56 -6.85
C VAL A 275 16.76 -13.11 -6.40
N MET A 276 17.47 -12.23 -7.11
CA MET A 276 17.52 -10.80 -6.76
C MET A 276 16.25 -10.06 -7.17
N LEU A 277 15.45 -10.64 -8.08
CA LEU A 277 14.16 -10.03 -8.46
C LEU A 277 13.17 -10.24 -7.31
N VAL A 278 12.52 -9.16 -6.90
CA VAL A 278 11.62 -9.16 -5.73
C VAL A 278 10.20 -8.78 -6.13
N VAL A 279 9.21 -9.23 -5.37
CA VAL A 279 7.81 -8.81 -5.54
C VAL A 279 7.64 -7.29 -5.38
N ASP A 280 6.60 -6.73 -5.99
CA ASP A 280 6.32 -5.30 -5.96
C ASP A 280 4.83 -4.98 -5.79
N LEU A 281 4.44 -4.64 -4.57
CA LEU A 281 3.04 -4.43 -4.18
C LEU A 281 2.34 -3.32 -4.98
N LEU A 282 3.10 -2.29 -5.36
CA LEU A 282 2.59 -1.14 -6.10
C LEU A 282 2.06 -1.56 -7.48
N HIS A 283 2.91 -2.18 -8.31
CA HIS A 283 2.56 -2.52 -9.69
C HIS A 283 1.83 -3.86 -9.82
N GLU A 284 2.07 -4.81 -8.90
CA GLU A 284 1.46 -6.15 -8.95
C GLU A 284 0.05 -6.15 -8.35
N PHE A 285 -0.15 -5.50 -7.20
CA PHE A 285 -1.45 -5.49 -6.54
C PHE A 285 -2.22 -4.18 -6.75
N GLU A 286 -1.73 -3.04 -6.26
CA GLU A 286 -2.50 -1.78 -6.22
C GLU A 286 -2.86 -1.29 -7.63
N LEU A 287 -1.86 -1.14 -8.51
CA LEU A 287 -2.04 -0.78 -9.93
C LEU A 287 -2.27 -2.00 -10.84
N GLY A 288 -2.17 -3.20 -10.28
CA GLY A 288 -2.31 -4.47 -10.98
C GLY A 288 -3.64 -5.15 -10.70
N VAL A 289 -3.60 -6.18 -9.85
CA VAL A 289 -4.76 -7.03 -9.52
C VAL A 289 -5.95 -6.21 -9.03
N TRP A 290 -5.77 -5.32 -8.07
CA TRP A 290 -6.88 -4.52 -7.53
C TRP A 290 -7.47 -3.58 -8.57
N LYS A 291 -6.64 -2.84 -9.33
CA LYS A 291 -7.13 -2.00 -10.43
C LYS A 291 -7.97 -2.80 -11.43
N ALA A 292 -7.52 -3.99 -11.84
CA ALA A 292 -8.25 -4.85 -12.76
C ALA A 292 -9.59 -5.34 -12.15
N VAL A 293 -9.57 -5.76 -10.89
CA VAL A 293 -10.79 -6.16 -10.15
C VAL A 293 -11.76 -4.99 -10.04
N PHE A 294 -11.30 -3.81 -9.62
CA PHE A 294 -12.13 -2.63 -9.46
C PHE A 294 -12.78 -2.19 -10.77
N ILE A 295 -12.02 -2.18 -11.87
CA ILE A 295 -12.59 -1.90 -13.20
C ILE A 295 -13.72 -2.88 -13.52
N HIS A 296 -13.52 -4.17 -13.25
CA HIS A 296 -14.55 -5.18 -13.52
C HIS A 296 -15.76 -5.05 -12.59
N LEU A 297 -15.56 -4.72 -11.31
CA LEU A 297 -16.64 -4.39 -10.37
C LEU A 297 -17.47 -3.20 -10.86
N VAL A 298 -16.82 -2.15 -11.38
CA VAL A 298 -17.52 -1.00 -11.97
C VAL A 298 -18.30 -1.40 -13.23
N ARG A 299 -17.76 -2.30 -14.07
CA ARG A 299 -18.51 -2.85 -15.22
C ARG A 299 -19.78 -3.58 -14.79
N LEU A 300 -19.75 -4.33 -13.68
CA LEU A 300 -20.96 -4.96 -13.12
C LEU A 300 -22.00 -3.91 -12.74
N LEU A 301 -21.61 -2.84 -12.06
CA LEU A 301 -22.54 -1.75 -11.71
C LEU A 301 -23.19 -1.14 -12.96
N HIS A 302 -22.42 -0.98 -14.05
CA HIS A 302 -22.97 -0.50 -15.32
C HIS A 302 -23.99 -1.45 -15.96
N THR A 303 -23.92 -2.75 -15.72
CA THR A 303 -24.96 -3.69 -16.20
C THR A 303 -26.30 -3.51 -15.49
N LEU A 304 -26.30 -2.97 -14.27
CA LEU A 304 -27.50 -2.70 -13.47
C LEU A 304 -28.09 -1.31 -13.73
N GLY A 305 -27.40 -0.46 -14.49
CA GLY A 305 -27.87 0.85 -14.94
C GLY A 305 -27.26 2.05 -14.19
N PRO A 306 -27.45 3.27 -14.74
CA PRO A 306 -26.78 4.49 -14.28
C PRO A 306 -27.11 4.86 -12.83
N THR A 307 -28.34 4.63 -12.37
CA THR A 307 -28.75 4.93 -10.99
C THR A 307 -27.93 4.18 -9.95
N VAL A 308 -27.51 2.94 -10.25
CA VAL A 308 -26.67 2.14 -9.35
C VAL A 308 -25.25 2.73 -9.27
N VAL A 309 -24.72 3.16 -10.41
CA VAL A 309 -23.41 3.84 -10.51
C VAL A 309 -23.41 5.18 -9.77
N ASP A 310 -24.46 6.00 -9.95
CA ASP A 310 -24.58 7.30 -9.28
C ASP A 310 -24.65 7.14 -7.76
N ARG A 311 -25.41 6.15 -7.28
CA ARG A 311 -25.51 5.80 -5.86
C ARG A 311 -24.18 5.30 -5.29
N PHE A 312 -23.42 4.51 -6.05
CA PHE A 312 -22.07 4.08 -5.64
C PHE A 312 -21.13 5.29 -5.46
N ASN A 313 -21.13 6.22 -6.42
CA ASN A 313 -20.34 7.45 -6.33
C ASN A 313 -20.81 8.37 -5.20
N GLU A 314 -22.11 8.48 -4.95
CA GLU A 314 -22.68 9.24 -3.83
C GLU A 314 -22.19 8.69 -2.48
N ARG A 315 -22.20 7.36 -2.30
CA ARG A 315 -21.73 6.70 -1.07
C ARG A 315 -20.27 7.03 -0.79
N PHE A 316 -19.40 6.94 -1.80
CA PHE A 316 -17.99 7.31 -1.64
C PHE A 316 -17.81 8.77 -1.22
N ARG A 317 -18.56 9.72 -1.83
CA ARG A 317 -18.47 11.15 -1.47
C ARG A 317 -18.88 11.46 -0.04
N LYS A 318 -19.65 10.59 0.61
CA LYS A 318 -20.03 10.69 2.03
C LYS A 318 -19.00 10.10 3.00
N ILE A 319 -17.93 9.47 2.50
CA ILE A 319 -16.82 9.00 3.33
C ILE A 319 -15.88 10.17 3.60
N GLY A 320 -15.71 10.50 4.88
CA GLY A 320 -14.78 11.54 5.30
C GLY A 320 -13.33 11.06 5.36
N ASN A 321 -12.40 12.01 5.45
CA ASN A 321 -10.98 11.70 5.54
C ASN A 321 -10.60 11.10 6.91
N PHE A 322 -9.51 10.35 6.96
CA PHE A 322 -8.99 9.78 8.21
C PHE A 322 -7.47 9.90 8.29
N GLY A 323 -6.97 10.18 9.51
CA GLY A 323 -5.57 10.43 9.78
C GLY A 323 -5.03 11.67 9.07
N ARG A 324 -3.70 11.83 9.05
CA ARG A 324 -3.04 12.94 8.34
C ARG A 324 -3.05 12.73 6.82
N ALA A 325 -2.87 11.48 6.40
CA ALA A 325 -2.82 11.10 4.99
C ALA A 325 -3.21 9.62 4.77
N THR A 326 -3.92 9.01 5.72
CA THR A 326 -4.26 7.59 5.70
C THR A 326 -5.42 7.31 4.74
N ILE A 327 -6.53 8.03 4.90
CA ILE A 327 -7.65 8.04 3.93
C ILE A 327 -7.89 9.47 3.50
N ARG A 328 -7.84 9.72 2.19
CA ARG A 328 -8.13 11.05 1.64
C ARG A 328 -9.63 11.25 1.42
N SER A 329 -10.02 12.51 1.31
CA SER A 329 -11.43 12.85 1.04
C SER A 329 -11.82 12.45 -0.38
N PHE A 330 -12.96 11.75 -0.49
CA PHE A 330 -13.63 11.43 -1.76
C PHE A 330 -14.72 12.45 -2.14
N ALA A 331 -14.96 13.48 -1.33
CA ALA A 331 -16.13 14.37 -1.42
C ALA A 331 -16.38 14.97 -2.83
N PHE A 332 -15.32 15.14 -3.63
CA PHE A 332 -15.37 15.74 -4.96
C PHE A 332 -15.03 14.75 -6.10
N MET A 333 -15.10 13.45 -5.84
CA MET A 333 -14.71 12.41 -6.80
C MET A 333 -15.90 11.56 -7.24
N ASN A 334 -16.00 11.30 -8.54
CA ASN A 334 -16.73 10.15 -9.06
C ASN A 334 -15.74 9.00 -9.19
N VAL A 335 -15.76 8.09 -8.22
CA VAL A 335 -14.77 7.02 -8.13
C VAL A 335 -14.81 6.06 -9.32
N THR A 336 -15.98 5.90 -9.96
CA THR A 336 -16.12 5.08 -11.17
C THR A 336 -15.42 5.65 -12.40
N ASP A 337 -15.12 6.95 -12.41
CA ASP A 337 -14.42 7.60 -13.53
C ASP A 337 -12.91 7.29 -13.53
N MET A 338 -12.36 6.95 -12.35
CA MET A 338 -10.92 6.68 -12.14
C MET A 338 -10.02 7.73 -12.81
N LYS A 339 -10.35 9.01 -12.62
CA LYS A 339 -9.60 10.14 -13.20
C LYS A 339 -8.40 10.48 -12.33
N ASN A 340 -7.19 10.48 -12.89
CA ASN A 340 -5.95 10.87 -12.23
C ASN A 340 -5.65 10.10 -10.93
N TRP A 341 -5.98 8.81 -10.89
CA TRP A 341 -5.72 8.00 -9.72
C TRP A 341 -4.26 7.54 -9.69
N ALA A 342 -3.55 7.96 -8.64
CA ALA A 342 -2.32 7.31 -8.23
C ALA A 342 -2.63 6.02 -7.45
N ALA A 343 -1.64 5.15 -7.25
CA ALA A 343 -1.82 3.89 -6.52
C ALA A 343 -2.42 4.05 -5.13
N ARG A 344 -2.01 5.10 -4.40
CA ARG A 344 -2.60 5.44 -3.08
C ARG A 344 -4.11 5.67 -3.14
N THR A 345 -4.65 6.21 -4.25
CA THR A 345 -6.10 6.41 -4.40
C THR A 345 -6.81 5.07 -4.63
N TYR A 346 -6.16 4.14 -5.34
CA TYR A 346 -6.65 2.77 -5.45
C TYR A 346 -6.67 2.07 -4.08
N GLU A 347 -5.63 2.26 -3.26
CA GLU A 347 -5.59 1.77 -1.87
C GLU A 347 -6.74 2.34 -1.02
N ASP A 348 -6.87 3.67 -0.94
CA ASP A 348 -7.95 4.31 -0.15
C ASP A 348 -9.32 3.80 -0.61
N CYS A 349 -9.49 3.59 -1.93
CA CYS A 349 -10.71 3.03 -2.50
C CYS A 349 -10.97 1.60 -2.03
N LEU A 350 -9.97 0.71 -2.09
CA LEU A 350 -10.07 -0.67 -1.60
C LEU A 350 -10.55 -0.71 -0.15
N GLN A 351 -9.88 0.05 0.72
CA GLN A 351 -10.15 0.08 2.17
C GLN A 351 -11.55 0.60 2.52
N CYS A 352 -12.19 1.34 1.61
CA CYS A 352 -13.53 1.91 1.80
C CYS A 352 -14.63 1.19 1.01
N CYS A 353 -14.25 0.30 0.08
CA CYS A 353 -15.12 -0.19 -0.98
C CYS A 353 -16.31 -1.03 -0.48
N PHE A 354 -16.09 -1.79 0.60
CA PHE A 354 -17.06 -2.72 1.16
C PHE A 354 -18.42 -2.06 1.43
N ALA A 355 -18.43 -0.98 2.22
CA ALA A 355 -19.66 -0.28 2.60
C ALA A 355 -20.37 0.37 1.40
N CYS A 356 -19.60 0.78 0.39
CA CYS A 356 -20.14 1.40 -0.81
C CYS A 356 -20.85 0.39 -1.73
N PHE A 357 -20.35 -0.85 -1.80
CA PHE A 357 -20.94 -1.91 -2.62
C PHE A 357 -22.18 -2.57 -1.99
N GLU A 358 -22.34 -2.52 -0.66
CA GLU A 358 -23.37 -3.29 0.03
C GLU A 358 -24.79 -2.99 -0.47
N GLY A 359 -25.47 -4.04 -0.94
CA GLY A 359 -26.85 -3.97 -1.43
C GLY A 359 -27.00 -3.29 -2.79
N LEU A 360 -25.91 -3.12 -3.56
CA LEU A 360 -25.99 -2.64 -4.94
C LEU A 360 -26.22 -3.75 -5.97
N LEU A 361 -25.79 -4.97 -5.67
CA LEU A 361 -26.00 -6.16 -6.48
C LEU A 361 -27.18 -6.99 -5.92
N PRO A 362 -27.84 -7.82 -6.74
CA PRO A 362 -28.75 -8.84 -6.21
C PRO A 362 -28.00 -9.88 -5.39
N GLU A 363 -28.71 -10.61 -4.53
CA GLU A 363 -28.19 -11.83 -3.92
C GLU A 363 -28.33 -12.98 -4.93
N PRO A 364 -27.36 -13.93 -4.97
CA PRO A 364 -26.22 -14.11 -4.05
C PRO A 364 -24.94 -13.35 -4.42
N GLU A 365 -24.89 -12.62 -5.54
CA GLU A 365 -23.67 -11.96 -6.03
C GLU A 365 -23.18 -10.83 -5.12
N ASN A 366 -24.11 -10.14 -4.43
CA ASN A 366 -23.77 -9.12 -3.45
C ASN A 366 -22.93 -9.70 -2.31
N ALA A 367 -23.37 -10.80 -1.67
CA ALA A 367 -22.60 -11.46 -0.62
C ALA A 367 -21.21 -11.93 -1.13
N ALA A 368 -21.14 -12.48 -2.35
CA ALA A 368 -19.88 -12.91 -2.95
C ALA A 368 -18.90 -11.75 -3.16
N VAL A 369 -19.36 -10.61 -3.70
CA VAL A 369 -18.52 -9.42 -3.92
C VAL A 369 -18.03 -8.83 -2.59
N LEU A 370 -18.89 -8.74 -1.57
CA LEU A 370 -18.51 -8.19 -0.27
C LEU A 370 -17.44 -9.05 0.41
N ARG A 371 -17.61 -10.38 0.38
CA ARG A 371 -16.61 -11.33 0.86
C ARG A 371 -15.29 -11.18 0.11
N PHE A 372 -15.33 -11.10 -1.22
CA PHE A 372 -14.13 -10.94 -2.04
C PHE A 372 -13.38 -9.62 -1.73
N ILE A 373 -14.09 -8.49 -1.61
CA ILE A 373 -13.51 -7.20 -1.21
C ILE A 373 -12.86 -7.30 0.17
N TYR A 374 -13.51 -7.98 1.13
CA TYR A 374 -12.93 -8.20 2.45
C TYR A 374 -11.62 -8.98 2.39
N ILE A 375 -11.58 -10.09 1.64
CA ILE A 375 -10.37 -10.91 1.47
C ILE A 375 -9.24 -10.12 0.78
N LEU A 376 -9.57 -9.29 -0.22
CA LEU A 376 -8.60 -8.37 -0.84
C LEU A 376 -8.02 -7.38 0.17
N CYS A 377 -8.85 -6.78 1.03
CA CYS A 377 -8.40 -5.88 2.09
C CYS A 377 -7.51 -6.59 3.11
N LEU A 378 -7.87 -7.80 3.53
CA LEU A 378 -7.09 -8.61 4.47
C LEU A 378 -5.73 -8.97 3.88
N TRP A 379 -5.70 -9.47 2.64
CA TRP A 379 -4.47 -9.83 1.94
C TRP A 379 -3.56 -8.61 1.79
N HIS A 380 -4.10 -7.48 1.32
CA HIS A 380 -3.33 -6.23 1.13
C HIS A 380 -2.77 -5.71 2.45
N GLY A 381 -3.59 -5.66 3.50
CA GLY A 381 -3.15 -5.21 4.82
C GLY A 381 -2.02 -6.07 5.40
N LEU A 382 -2.10 -7.39 5.24
CA LEU A 382 -1.04 -8.32 5.64
C LEU A 382 0.23 -8.15 4.78
N ALA A 383 0.10 -8.13 3.45
CA ALA A 383 1.23 -7.99 2.52
C ALA A 383 2.00 -6.66 2.66
N LYS A 384 1.32 -5.61 3.15
CA LYS A 384 1.87 -4.26 3.34
C LYS A 384 2.52 -4.07 4.70
N CYS A 385 2.44 -5.06 5.59
CA CYS A 385 3.07 -5.00 6.91
C CYS A 385 4.58 -4.74 6.79
N ARG A 386 5.06 -3.81 7.60
CA ARG A 386 6.45 -3.39 7.73
C ARG A 386 7.19 -4.18 8.80
N GLN A 387 6.51 -5.09 9.48
CA GLN A 387 7.14 -6.04 10.38
C GLN A 387 6.26 -7.27 10.43
N HIS A 388 6.86 -8.44 10.29
CA HIS A 388 6.17 -9.71 10.32
C HIS A 388 6.73 -10.59 11.43
N THR A 389 5.86 -11.41 12.01
CA THR A 389 6.24 -12.64 12.73
C THR A 389 5.90 -13.86 11.89
N ASP A 390 6.42 -15.03 12.23
CA ASP A 390 6.06 -16.29 11.56
C ASP A 390 4.55 -16.54 11.56
N VAL A 391 3.84 -16.10 12.62
CA VAL A 391 2.37 -16.15 12.69
C VAL A 391 1.75 -15.29 11.60
N SER A 392 2.14 -14.01 11.50
CA SER A 392 1.59 -13.11 10.48
C SER A 392 1.92 -13.55 9.05
N LEU A 393 3.05 -14.22 8.82
CA LEU A 393 3.38 -14.80 7.52
C LEU A 393 2.49 -16.00 7.20
N LYS A 394 2.21 -16.87 8.18
CA LYS A 394 1.23 -17.96 8.00
C LYS A 394 -0.18 -17.43 7.69
N LEU A 395 -0.57 -16.31 8.31
CA LEU A 395 -1.83 -15.64 7.96
C LEU A 395 -1.83 -15.13 6.52
N LEU A 396 -0.72 -14.56 6.04
CA LEU A 396 -0.59 -14.11 4.66
C LEU A 396 -0.61 -15.29 3.67
N GLU A 397 0.02 -16.42 4.00
CA GLU A 397 -0.06 -17.68 3.22
C GLU A 397 -1.52 -18.14 3.10
N ALA A 398 -2.20 -18.35 4.23
CA ALA A 398 -3.60 -18.77 4.27
C ALA A 398 -4.54 -17.80 3.52
N THR A 399 -4.31 -16.49 3.66
CA THR A 399 -5.11 -15.48 2.95
C THR A 399 -4.81 -15.50 1.44
N THR A 400 -3.59 -15.83 1.02
CA THR A 400 -3.23 -15.97 -0.40
C THR A 400 -3.92 -17.18 -1.03
N GLU A 401 -3.98 -18.30 -0.32
CA GLU A 401 -4.75 -19.49 -0.73
C GLU A 401 -6.22 -19.11 -0.96
N ARG A 402 -6.84 -18.47 0.05
CA ARG A 402 -8.22 -18.01 -0.05
C ARG A 402 -8.43 -17.03 -1.19
N LEU A 403 -7.52 -16.08 -1.38
CA LEU A 403 -7.63 -15.07 -2.43
C LEU A 403 -7.64 -15.73 -3.82
N GLY A 404 -6.86 -16.80 -4.01
CA GLY A 404 -6.90 -17.62 -5.22
C GLY A 404 -8.29 -18.21 -5.48
N ASP A 405 -8.95 -18.76 -4.46
CA ASP A 405 -10.31 -19.29 -4.56
C ASP A 405 -11.34 -18.21 -4.90
N GLU A 406 -11.28 -17.06 -4.22
CA GLU A 406 -12.21 -15.95 -4.48
C GLU A 406 -12.01 -15.35 -5.87
N LEU A 407 -10.77 -15.28 -6.38
CA LEU A 407 -10.48 -14.84 -7.74
C LEU A 407 -11.10 -15.78 -8.79
N ARG A 408 -10.98 -17.10 -8.59
CA ARG A 408 -11.63 -18.12 -9.45
C ARG A 408 -13.15 -18.04 -9.38
N ALA A 409 -13.71 -17.88 -8.19
CA ALA A 409 -15.14 -17.68 -8.02
C ALA A 409 -15.61 -16.41 -8.73
N PHE A 410 -14.90 -15.29 -8.55
CA PHE A 410 -15.17 -14.01 -9.18
C PHE A 410 -15.20 -14.09 -10.71
N GLU A 411 -14.21 -14.74 -11.33
CA GLU A 411 -14.22 -14.97 -12.78
C GLU A 411 -15.46 -15.77 -13.21
N ALA A 412 -15.79 -16.84 -12.49
CA ALA A 412 -16.89 -17.74 -12.82
C ALA A 412 -18.26 -17.05 -12.75
N TYR A 413 -18.61 -16.41 -11.63
CA TYR A 413 -19.94 -15.81 -11.49
C TYR A 413 -20.09 -14.51 -12.25
N THR A 414 -19.03 -13.71 -12.42
CA THR A 414 -19.14 -12.49 -13.24
C THR A 414 -19.20 -12.80 -14.73
N GLY A 415 -18.82 -14.03 -15.14
CA GLY A 415 -18.96 -14.52 -16.51
C GLY A 415 -20.40 -14.65 -17.00
N THR A 416 -21.38 -14.72 -16.08
CA THR A 416 -22.82 -14.73 -16.41
C THR A 416 -23.34 -13.35 -16.79
N PHE A 417 -22.65 -12.27 -16.40
CA PHE A 417 -23.04 -10.91 -16.70
C PHE A 417 -22.60 -10.53 -18.13
N GLU A 418 -23.45 -9.80 -18.84
CA GLU A 418 -23.10 -9.14 -20.10
C GLU A 418 -22.35 -7.84 -19.79
N THR A 419 -21.10 -7.95 -19.33
CA THR A 419 -20.24 -6.79 -19.06
C THR A 419 -19.59 -6.26 -20.34
N TYR A 420 -19.50 -4.93 -20.45
CA TYR A 420 -18.99 -4.23 -21.63
C TYR A 420 -17.83 -3.30 -21.28
N GLU A 421 -17.09 -2.84 -22.29
CA GLU A 421 -16.17 -1.72 -22.18
C GLU A 421 -16.82 -0.53 -21.47
N MET A 422 -16.07 0.10 -20.58
CA MET A 422 -16.45 1.38 -19.99
C MET A 422 -16.55 2.44 -21.10
N PRO A 423 -17.40 3.48 -20.96
CA PRO A 423 -17.51 4.56 -21.95
C PRO A 423 -16.14 5.18 -22.31
N LYS A 424 -15.25 5.33 -21.33
CA LYS A 424 -13.88 5.83 -21.51
C LYS A 424 -13.00 4.88 -22.33
N GLU A 425 -13.13 3.57 -22.11
CA GLU A 425 -12.39 2.54 -22.87
C GLU A 425 -12.83 2.52 -24.33
N ALA A 426 -14.14 2.55 -24.58
CA ALA A 426 -14.69 2.62 -25.93
C ALA A 426 -14.22 3.88 -26.67
N ALA A 427 -14.25 5.05 -26.00
CA ALA A 427 -13.76 6.30 -26.58
C ALA A 427 -12.25 6.27 -26.86
N ALA A 428 -11.44 5.66 -25.99
CA ALA A 428 -10.01 5.47 -26.22
C ALA A 428 -9.76 4.54 -27.42
N ARG A 429 -10.49 3.41 -27.51
CA ARG A 429 -10.43 2.49 -28.64
C ARG A 429 -10.80 3.17 -29.95
N ASP A 430 -11.87 3.96 -29.97
CA ASP A 430 -12.32 4.69 -31.16
C ASP A 430 -11.28 5.75 -31.59
N ARG A 431 -10.65 6.46 -30.63
CA ARG A 431 -9.53 7.38 -30.91
C ARG A 431 -8.32 6.65 -31.51
N ARG A 432 -7.92 5.50 -30.94
CA ARG A 432 -6.82 4.66 -31.47
C ARG A 432 -7.14 4.15 -32.87
N ALA A 433 -8.37 3.67 -33.11
CA ALA A 433 -8.81 3.20 -34.41
C ALA A 433 -8.79 4.32 -35.47
N ALA A 434 -9.24 5.53 -35.11
CA ALA A 434 -9.17 6.71 -35.97
C ALA A 434 -7.72 7.13 -36.27
N GLY A 435 -6.82 7.03 -35.29
CA GLY A 435 -5.37 7.27 -35.46
C GLY A 435 -4.72 6.25 -36.40
N SER A 436 -5.04 4.97 -36.26
CA SER A 436 -4.54 3.90 -37.13
C SER A 436 -5.07 4.00 -38.55
N ALA A 437 -6.34 4.40 -38.74
CA ALA A 437 -6.93 4.65 -40.05
C ALA A 437 -6.23 5.80 -40.80
N ARG A 438 -5.76 6.84 -40.08
CA ARG A 438 -4.97 7.94 -40.64
C ARG A 438 -3.56 7.54 -41.06
N LYS A 439 -2.98 6.46 -40.49
CA LYS A 439 -1.62 5.97 -40.80
C LYS A 439 -1.56 4.89 -41.90
N GLY A 440 -2.66 4.60 -42.60
CA GLY A 440 -2.65 3.78 -43.82
C GLY A 440 -2.30 2.29 -43.64
N LYS A 441 -2.26 1.76 -42.41
CA LYS A 441 -2.15 0.31 -42.17
C LYS A 441 -3.53 -0.34 -42.28
N LEU A 442 -3.93 -0.69 -43.50
CA LEU A 442 -5.04 -1.61 -43.76
C LEU A 442 -4.48 -2.99 -44.07
N THR A 443 -4.59 -3.93 -43.14
CA THR A 443 -4.78 -5.34 -43.49
C THR A 443 -6.28 -5.60 -43.49
N SER A 444 -6.79 -6.02 -44.65
CA SER A 444 -8.19 -6.28 -44.93
C SER A 444 -8.69 -7.51 -44.18
N GLN A 445 -8.97 -7.41 -42.89
CA GLN A 445 -9.78 -8.38 -42.14
C GLN A 445 -10.43 -7.70 -40.93
N SER A 446 -11.75 -7.51 -41.03
CA SER A 446 -12.76 -7.18 -40.00
C SER A 446 -13.60 -5.93 -40.33
N LYS A 447 -14.35 -5.98 -41.45
CA LYS A 447 -15.42 -5.02 -41.75
C LYS A 447 -16.75 -5.36 -41.05
N ASN A 448 -16.72 -6.08 -39.93
CA ASN A 448 -17.93 -6.59 -39.26
C ASN A 448 -18.02 -6.32 -37.75
N ASP A 449 -17.21 -5.42 -37.20
CA ASP A 449 -17.35 -5.05 -35.79
C ASP A 449 -18.22 -3.79 -35.68
N GLY A 450 -19.41 -3.95 -35.10
CA GLY A 450 -20.42 -2.90 -34.99
C GLY A 450 -19.94 -1.69 -34.19
N THR A 451 -20.60 -0.54 -34.38
CA THR A 451 -20.35 0.73 -33.71
C THR A 451 -20.79 0.75 -32.23
N GLY A 452 -20.44 -0.28 -31.46
CA GLY A 452 -20.87 -0.48 -30.07
C GLY A 452 -19.72 -0.79 -29.11
N ARG A 453 -19.98 -0.68 -27.80
CA ARG A 453 -19.04 -1.09 -26.74
C ARG A 453 -18.81 -2.60 -26.83
N ARG A 454 -17.55 -3.05 -26.80
CA ARG A 454 -17.23 -4.48 -26.87
C ARG A 454 -17.50 -5.17 -25.54
N ARG A 455 -17.87 -6.46 -25.58
CA ARG A 455 -18.00 -7.30 -24.38
C ARG A 455 -16.63 -7.48 -23.72
N LYS A 456 -16.58 -7.50 -22.39
CA LYS A 456 -15.36 -7.75 -21.62
C LYS A 456 -15.62 -8.83 -20.58
N ARG A 457 -14.63 -9.67 -20.30
CA ARG A 457 -14.65 -10.65 -19.20
C ARG A 457 -13.48 -10.38 -18.26
N PHE A 458 -13.61 -10.81 -17.01
CA PHE A 458 -12.46 -10.88 -16.11
C PHE A 458 -11.53 -12.00 -16.55
N SER A 459 -10.22 -11.83 -16.38
CA SER A 459 -9.24 -12.83 -16.77
C SER A 459 -8.25 -13.07 -15.65
N LEU A 460 -8.07 -14.34 -15.30
CA LEU A 460 -7.08 -14.77 -14.31
C LEU A 460 -5.69 -15.03 -14.90
N ARG A 461 -5.51 -14.90 -16.21
CA ARG A 461 -4.25 -15.21 -16.91
C ARG A 461 -3.25 -14.05 -16.90
N THR A 462 -3.17 -13.32 -15.79
CA THR A 462 -2.23 -12.19 -15.64
C THR A 462 -1.10 -12.56 -14.69
N ILE A 463 0.14 -12.31 -15.08
CA ILE A 463 1.31 -12.65 -14.26
C ILE A 463 1.27 -11.99 -12.86
N LYS A 464 0.66 -10.80 -12.78
CA LYS A 464 0.48 -10.04 -11.53
C LYS A 464 -0.29 -10.87 -10.48
N ILE A 465 -1.23 -11.73 -10.89
CA ILE A 465 -1.95 -12.65 -9.99
C ILE A 465 -1.01 -13.72 -9.44
N HIS A 466 -0.24 -14.40 -10.30
CA HIS A 466 0.68 -15.46 -9.84
C HIS A 466 1.78 -14.90 -8.90
N LEU A 467 2.23 -13.67 -9.12
CA LEU A 467 3.24 -13.02 -8.27
C LEU A 467 2.79 -12.84 -6.82
N LEU A 468 1.47 -12.80 -6.54
CA LEU A 468 0.94 -12.73 -5.17
C LEU A 468 1.38 -13.93 -4.32
N GLY A 469 1.60 -15.10 -4.93
CA GLY A 469 2.11 -16.30 -4.27
C GLY A 469 3.54 -16.17 -3.74
N HIS A 470 4.36 -15.29 -4.33
CA HIS A 470 5.79 -15.16 -4.00
C HIS A 470 6.06 -14.20 -2.84
N TYR A 471 5.05 -13.53 -2.28
CA TYR A 471 5.25 -12.51 -1.24
C TYR A 471 5.90 -13.07 0.01
N VAL A 472 5.38 -14.19 0.53
CA VAL A 472 5.85 -14.74 1.81
C VAL A 472 7.28 -15.26 1.71
N SER A 473 7.63 -15.97 0.63
CA SER A 473 9.00 -16.44 0.39
C SER A 473 9.97 -15.27 0.22
N THR A 474 9.57 -14.22 -0.51
CA THR A 474 10.39 -13.01 -0.68
C THR A 474 10.59 -12.29 0.66
N ILE A 475 9.54 -12.19 1.49
CA ILE A 475 9.62 -11.52 2.80
C ILE A 475 10.57 -12.25 3.75
N ARG A 476 10.49 -13.58 3.84
CA ARG A 476 11.45 -14.39 4.63
C ARG A 476 12.87 -14.17 4.14
N ARG A 477 13.05 -14.13 2.81
CA ARG A 477 14.38 -14.02 2.19
C ARG A 477 15.02 -12.66 2.39
N PHE A 478 14.27 -11.57 2.25
CA PHE A 478 14.84 -10.20 2.12
C PHE A 478 14.30 -9.16 3.13
N GLY A 479 13.37 -9.54 4.01
CA GLY A 479 12.66 -8.60 4.89
C GLY A 479 11.36 -8.08 4.24
N THR A 480 10.69 -7.12 4.86
CA THR A 480 9.34 -6.72 4.41
C THR A 480 9.32 -5.91 3.11
N THR A 481 8.16 -5.90 2.44
CA THR A 481 7.97 -5.34 1.09
C THR A 481 8.30 -3.84 0.97
N ASP A 482 8.13 -3.06 2.04
CA ASP A 482 8.51 -1.64 2.05
C ASP A 482 10.03 -1.40 1.97
N SER A 483 10.85 -2.43 2.24
CA SER A 483 12.31 -2.36 2.11
C SER A 483 12.77 -2.25 0.65
N TYR A 484 12.03 -2.89 -0.26
CA TYR A 484 12.37 -3.03 -1.68
C TYR A 484 11.24 -2.62 -2.63
N SER A 485 10.23 -1.89 -2.15
CA SER A 485 9.14 -1.38 -2.99
C SER A 485 9.65 -0.40 -4.06
N THR A 486 9.06 -0.44 -5.25
CA THR A 486 9.35 0.52 -6.33
C THR A 486 8.95 1.96 -5.98
N GLN A 487 8.05 2.17 -5.01
CA GLN A 487 7.72 3.50 -4.48
C GLN A 487 8.97 4.29 -4.04
N VAL A 488 10.00 3.60 -3.54
CA VAL A 488 11.28 4.24 -3.15
C VAL A 488 12.01 4.81 -4.37
N GLY A 489 12.02 4.09 -5.50
CA GLY A 489 12.57 4.56 -6.76
C GLY A 489 11.76 5.70 -7.36
N GLU A 490 10.43 5.60 -7.33
CA GLU A 490 9.52 6.65 -7.80
C GLU A 490 9.67 7.97 -7.04
N LEU A 491 9.85 7.90 -5.72
CA LEU A 491 10.13 9.08 -4.90
C LEU A 491 11.44 9.77 -5.33
N GLU A 492 12.47 9.00 -5.72
CA GLU A 492 13.74 9.55 -6.19
C GLU A 492 13.64 10.16 -7.61
N HIS A 493 12.67 9.74 -8.44
CA HIS A 493 12.40 10.42 -9.72
C HIS A 493 12.14 11.91 -9.55
N ARG A 494 11.61 12.35 -8.40
CA ARG A 494 11.42 13.78 -8.10
C ARG A 494 12.73 14.56 -8.15
N THR A 495 13.83 13.96 -7.66
CA THR A 495 15.18 14.54 -7.73
C THR A 495 15.65 14.63 -9.18
N VAL A 496 15.45 13.58 -9.98
CA VAL A 496 15.82 13.55 -11.41
C VAL A 496 15.05 14.62 -12.20
N LYS A 497 13.73 14.71 -12.01
CA LYS A 497 12.87 15.74 -12.62
C LYS A 497 13.31 17.15 -12.18
N ALA A 498 13.69 17.33 -10.92
CA ALA A 498 14.22 18.60 -10.42
C ALA A 498 15.57 18.98 -11.06
N PHE A 499 16.47 18.03 -11.29
CA PHE A 499 17.70 18.27 -12.05
C PHE A 499 17.41 18.63 -13.49
N TYR A 500 16.53 17.88 -14.16
CA TYR A 500 16.14 18.17 -15.54
C TYR A 500 15.61 19.59 -15.69
N ARG A 501 14.75 20.06 -14.78
CA ARG A 501 14.26 21.46 -14.74
C ARG A 501 15.37 22.51 -14.76
N ARG A 502 16.57 22.19 -14.26
CA ARG A 502 17.74 23.08 -14.18
C ARG A 502 18.71 22.94 -15.36
N THR A 503 18.44 22.05 -16.31
CA THR A 503 19.26 21.88 -17.53
C THR A 503 18.77 22.80 -18.65
N ASN A 504 19.61 23.03 -19.66
CA ASN A 504 19.18 23.72 -20.89
C ASN A 504 18.40 22.84 -21.88
N LYS A 505 18.04 21.60 -21.47
CA LYS A 505 17.29 20.61 -22.25
C LYS A 505 18.04 19.97 -23.43
N GLN A 506 19.29 20.32 -23.68
CA GLN A 506 20.18 19.65 -24.64
C GLN A 506 21.15 18.71 -23.91
N ASP A 507 21.37 17.48 -24.38
CA ASP A 507 22.21 16.49 -23.69
C ASP A 507 21.92 16.41 -22.19
N TYR A 508 20.63 16.47 -21.84
CA TYR A 508 20.19 16.73 -20.47
C TYR A 508 20.65 15.64 -19.49
N VAL A 509 20.85 14.39 -19.96
CA VAL A 509 21.43 13.30 -19.16
C VAL A 509 22.81 13.70 -18.63
N LYS A 510 23.71 14.18 -19.48
CA LYS A 510 25.07 14.61 -19.11
C LYS A 510 25.05 15.77 -18.12
N GLN A 511 24.12 16.71 -18.30
CA GLN A 511 23.95 17.85 -17.39
C GLN A 511 23.39 17.42 -16.03
N THR A 512 22.40 16.54 -16.03
CA THR A 512 21.83 15.95 -14.81
C THR A 512 22.89 15.20 -14.01
N THR A 513 23.74 14.39 -14.66
CA THR A 513 24.86 13.72 -13.99
C THR A 513 25.83 14.71 -13.34
N ARG A 514 26.15 15.82 -14.01
CA ARG A 514 27.01 16.89 -13.43
C ARG A 514 26.34 17.58 -12.24
N LEU A 515 25.04 17.85 -12.31
CA LEU A 515 24.28 18.46 -11.20
C LEU A 515 24.25 17.53 -9.99
N GLN A 516 24.02 16.24 -10.21
CA GLN A 516 24.03 15.22 -9.17
C GLN A 516 25.41 15.13 -8.49
N GLN A 517 26.50 15.07 -9.28
CA GLN A 517 27.86 15.04 -8.75
C GLN A 517 28.20 16.31 -7.94
N ARG A 518 27.79 17.48 -8.44
CA ARG A 518 27.99 18.75 -7.74
C ARG A 518 27.25 18.78 -6.40
N GLN A 519 26.00 18.32 -6.37
CA GLN A 519 25.22 18.23 -5.14
C GLN A 519 25.89 17.29 -4.12
N LYS A 520 26.32 16.09 -4.54
CA LYS A 520 27.06 15.14 -3.68
C LYS A 520 28.36 15.73 -3.12
N ARG A 521 29.12 16.47 -3.93
CA ARG A 521 30.34 17.16 -3.46
C ARG A 521 30.02 18.23 -2.41
N ILE A 522 29.00 19.05 -2.63
CA ILE A 522 28.57 20.09 -1.68
C ILE A 522 28.12 19.46 -0.36
N GLN A 523 27.37 18.35 -0.40
CA GLN A 523 26.95 17.60 0.79
C GLN A 523 28.16 17.08 1.57
N ARG A 524 29.11 16.40 0.92
CA ARG A 524 30.33 15.91 1.56
C ARG A 524 31.15 17.04 2.21
N ILE A 525 31.26 18.18 1.54
CA ILE A 525 31.91 19.37 2.12
C ILE A 525 31.14 19.84 3.36
N THR A 526 29.81 19.94 3.26
CA THR A 526 28.95 20.37 4.37
C THR A 526 29.09 19.44 5.59
N GLU A 527 29.11 18.12 5.37
CA GLU A 527 29.32 17.13 6.42
C GLU A 527 30.70 17.24 7.05
N ASN A 528 31.76 17.39 6.25
CA ASN A 528 33.12 17.57 6.74
C ASN A 528 33.25 18.85 7.58
N VAL A 529 32.63 19.96 7.13
CA VAL A 529 32.63 21.22 7.87
C VAL A 529 31.82 21.10 9.18
N ARG A 530 30.68 20.38 9.17
CA ARG A 530 29.94 20.05 10.41
C ARG A 530 30.76 19.21 11.38
N LYS A 531 31.53 18.22 10.90
CA LYS A 531 32.44 17.43 11.73
C LYS A 531 33.55 18.27 12.38
N LEU A 532 33.90 19.41 11.77
CA LEU A 532 34.84 20.38 12.34
C LEU A 532 34.19 21.36 13.33
N GLY A 533 32.90 21.17 13.68
CA GLY A 533 32.19 22.00 14.65
C GLY A 533 31.75 23.37 14.10
N VAL A 534 31.88 23.60 12.79
CA VAL A 534 31.44 24.86 12.16
C VAL A 534 29.95 24.76 11.82
N ASP A 535 29.17 25.72 12.31
CA ASP A 535 27.75 25.82 11.96
C ASP A 535 27.58 26.27 10.51
N VAL A 536 27.46 25.29 9.63
CA VAL A 536 27.03 25.51 8.25
C VAL A 536 25.52 25.65 8.30
N GLY A 537 25.07 26.88 8.62
CA GLY A 537 23.66 27.19 8.87
C GLY A 537 22.73 26.44 7.93
N LYS A 538 21.68 25.83 8.50
CA LYS A 538 20.69 25.09 7.71
C LYS A 538 20.07 26.08 6.72
N LYS A 539 20.35 25.92 5.43
CA LYS A 539 19.48 26.48 4.38
C LYS A 539 18.19 25.65 4.35
N MET A 540 17.41 25.75 5.43
CA MET A 540 16.00 25.43 5.39
C MET A 540 15.37 26.63 4.69
N GLN A 541 15.08 26.50 3.39
CA GLN A 541 13.91 27.18 2.85
C GLN A 541 12.69 26.49 3.46
N ILE A 542 12.45 26.74 4.75
CA ILE A 542 11.09 26.69 5.26
C ILE A 542 10.54 28.03 4.81
N ILE A 543 9.74 28.00 3.77
CA ILE A 543 8.70 29.00 3.60
C ILE A 543 7.89 28.88 4.89
N ASN A 544 8.13 29.78 5.83
CA ASN A 544 7.35 29.89 7.05
C ASN A 544 6.04 30.57 6.63
N ARG A 545 5.13 29.77 6.06
CA ARG A 545 3.74 30.15 5.89
C ARG A 545 2.96 29.40 6.95
N LEU A 546 2.57 30.15 7.96
CA LEU A 546 1.40 29.98 8.83
C LEU A 546 1.72 30.70 10.14
N GLU A 547 1.31 31.97 10.20
CA GLU A 547 1.00 32.62 11.48
C GLU A 547 -0.29 32.02 12.02
N SER A 548 -0.19 30.80 12.55
CA SER A 548 -1.04 30.32 13.64
C SER A 548 -0.14 29.40 14.44
N THR A 549 0.19 29.79 15.68
CA THR A 549 1.15 29.05 16.52
C THR A 549 0.74 27.58 16.61
N PRO A 550 1.48 26.66 15.96
CA PRO A 550 1.18 25.24 16.03
C PRO A 550 1.37 24.78 17.46
N LEU A 551 0.54 23.87 17.95
CA LEU A 551 0.82 23.18 19.21
C LEU A 551 2.24 22.60 19.13
N PRO A 552 3.10 22.84 20.16
CA PRO A 552 4.47 22.35 20.14
C PRO A 552 4.48 20.84 19.90
N PRO A 553 5.52 20.30 19.25
CA PRO A 553 5.66 18.87 19.04
C PRO A 553 5.45 18.11 20.36
N THR A 554 4.49 17.18 20.37
CA THR A 554 4.21 16.38 21.57
C THR A 554 5.43 15.53 21.90
N GLN A 555 5.83 15.46 23.17
CA GLN A 555 6.83 14.48 23.57
C GLN A 555 6.28 13.06 23.32
N PRO A 556 7.02 12.16 22.65
CA PRO A 556 6.52 10.82 22.32
C PRO A 556 6.16 9.94 23.53
N ALA A 557 6.66 10.30 24.72
CA ALA A 557 6.37 9.61 25.98
C ALA A 557 5.01 9.98 26.59
N LEU A 558 4.44 11.13 26.23
CA LEU A 558 3.11 11.54 26.68
C LEU A 558 2.06 10.77 25.88
N HIS A 559 1.03 10.25 26.55
CA HIS A 559 -0.08 9.57 25.87
C HIS A 559 -0.93 10.54 25.04
N TYR A 560 -1.16 11.75 25.54
CA TYR A 560 -1.96 12.73 24.85
C TYR A 560 -1.49 14.17 25.07
N GLN A 561 -1.93 15.08 24.20
CA GLN A 561 -1.72 16.52 24.32
C GLN A 561 -2.99 17.30 23.96
N ILE A 562 -3.33 18.25 24.83
CA ILE A 562 -4.36 19.28 24.62
C ILE A 562 -3.67 20.64 24.78
N ALA A 563 -4.19 21.67 24.13
CA ALA A 563 -3.68 23.03 24.28
C ALA A 563 -3.80 23.50 25.75
N GLU A 564 -2.83 24.28 26.23
CA GLU A 564 -2.91 24.88 27.57
C GLU A 564 -3.72 26.19 27.60
N THR A 565 -4.43 26.51 26.52
CA THR A 565 -5.13 27.79 26.39
C THR A 565 -6.44 27.81 27.16
N SER A 566 -6.67 28.82 27.99
CA SER A 566 -7.95 29.08 28.67
C SER A 566 -8.80 30.15 27.97
N LYS A 567 -8.57 30.38 26.66
CA LYS A 567 -9.18 31.51 25.93
C LYS A 567 -10.69 31.34 25.70
N HIS A 568 -11.13 30.11 25.44
CA HIS A 568 -12.54 29.79 25.18
C HIS A 568 -13.10 29.10 26.42
N TRP A 569 -13.77 29.88 27.27
CA TRP A 569 -14.42 29.38 28.47
C TRP A 569 -15.94 29.38 28.29
N ILE A 570 -16.59 28.38 28.89
CA ILE A 570 -18.04 28.19 28.87
C ILE A 570 -18.48 28.07 30.32
N HIS A 571 -19.45 28.89 30.72
CA HIS A 571 -20.11 28.75 32.02
C HIS A 571 -21.14 27.62 31.94
N LEU A 572 -20.97 26.57 32.76
CA LEU A 572 -21.80 25.36 32.75
C LEU A 572 -23.28 25.66 32.98
N GLY A 573 -23.58 26.60 33.90
CA GLY A 573 -24.96 27.00 34.17
C GLY A 573 -25.64 27.63 32.96
N SER A 574 -24.89 28.43 32.18
CA SER A 574 -25.40 29.09 30.98
C SER A 574 -25.62 28.08 29.86
N LEU A 575 -24.66 27.18 29.64
CA LEU A 575 -24.75 26.11 28.64
C LEU A 575 -26.04 25.28 28.81
N ILE A 576 -26.37 24.91 30.04
CA ILE A 576 -27.55 24.10 30.34
C ILE A 576 -28.84 24.93 30.26
N GLN A 577 -28.84 26.16 30.80
CA GLN A 577 -30.04 27.01 30.83
C GLN A 577 -30.45 27.53 29.45
N GLU A 578 -29.50 27.80 28.56
CA GLU A 578 -29.75 28.30 27.21
C GLU A 578 -30.22 27.19 26.26
N ASN A 579 -29.97 25.92 26.60
CA ASN A 579 -30.29 24.74 25.79
C ASN A 579 -31.20 23.75 26.54
N PRO A 580 -32.37 24.18 27.08
CA PRO A 580 -33.18 23.35 27.98
C PRO A 580 -33.84 22.15 27.29
N ASN A 581 -33.96 22.19 25.96
CA ASN A 581 -34.58 21.15 25.17
C ASN A 581 -33.57 20.22 24.48
N GLU A 582 -32.27 20.47 24.61
CA GLU A 582 -31.23 19.66 23.97
C GLU A 582 -31.08 18.32 24.70
N PRO A 583 -31.47 17.18 24.07
CA PRO A 583 -31.42 15.88 24.73
C PRO A 583 -30.01 15.48 25.19
N ALA A 584 -28.97 15.90 24.46
CA ALA A 584 -27.58 15.58 24.79
C ALA A 584 -27.08 16.24 26.10
N LEU A 585 -27.70 17.35 26.52
CA LEU A 585 -27.33 18.07 27.74
C LEU A 585 -28.16 17.65 28.96
N ARG A 586 -29.11 16.72 28.80
CA ARG A 586 -29.91 16.18 29.90
C ARG A 586 -29.02 15.38 30.84
N GLY A 587 -28.97 15.76 32.12
CA GLY A 587 -28.13 15.07 33.11
C GLY A 587 -26.66 15.50 33.11
N PHE A 588 -26.21 16.27 32.10
CA PHE A 588 -24.81 16.59 31.84
C PHE A 588 -23.96 16.93 33.07
N LEU A 589 -24.44 17.84 33.95
CA LEU A 589 -23.68 18.25 35.13
C LEU A 589 -23.56 17.14 36.18
N ALA A 590 -24.62 16.34 36.35
CA ALA A 590 -24.63 15.22 37.28
C ALA A 590 -23.63 14.15 36.82
N ASP A 591 -23.68 13.80 35.54
CA ASP A 591 -22.87 12.75 34.92
C ASP A 591 -21.39 13.19 34.84
N LEU A 592 -21.14 14.46 34.52
CA LEU A 592 -19.79 15.04 34.59
C LEU A 592 -19.20 14.93 36.00
N LYS A 593 -20.01 15.20 37.04
CA LYS A 593 -19.56 15.07 38.43
C LYS A 593 -19.31 13.61 38.80
N ASN A 594 -20.15 12.68 38.35
CA ASN A 594 -19.94 11.23 38.53
C ASN A 594 -18.60 10.79 37.91
N HIS A 595 -18.34 11.16 36.66
CA HIS A 595 -17.08 10.89 35.97
C HIS A 595 -15.86 11.46 36.72
N LEU A 596 -15.93 12.72 37.16
CA LEU A 596 -14.83 13.37 37.88
C LEU A 596 -14.58 12.73 39.26
N LEU A 597 -15.64 12.37 39.99
CA LEU A 597 -15.53 11.66 41.26
C LEU A 597 -14.89 10.28 41.08
N GLY A 598 -15.33 9.50 40.08
CA GLY A 598 -14.73 8.20 39.76
C GLY A 598 -13.21 8.30 39.51
N ARG A 599 -12.79 9.37 38.81
CA ARG A 599 -11.36 9.65 38.59
C ARG A 599 -10.61 10.11 39.84
N LEU A 600 -11.26 10.83 40.75
CA LEU A 600 -10.66 11.19 42.04
C LEU A 600 -10.49 9.97 42.95
N HIS A 601 -11.38 8.98 42.84
CA HIS A 601 -11.29 7.70 43.53
C HIS A 601 -10.34 6.69 42.86
N ASN A 602 -9.64 7.06 41.78
CA ASN A 602 -8.76 6.20 40.99
C ASN A 602 -9.43 4.90 40.50
N ARG A 603 -10.74 4.97 40.18
CA ARG A 603 -11.44 3.81 39.61
C ARG A 603 -10.88 3.51 38.21
N PRO A 604 -10.56 2.24 37.90
CA PRO A 604 -10.17 1.86 36.55
C PRO A 604 -11.34 2.06 35.58
N PHE A 605 -11.04 2.34 34.31
CA PHE A 605 -12.06 2.37 33.27
C PHE A 605 -12.52 0.94 32.95
N ASP A 606 -13.78 0.66 33.22
CA ASP A 606 -14.45 -0.61 32.94
C ASP A 606 -15.67 -0.44 32.01
N GLY A 607 -15.80 0.73 31.38
CA GLY A 607 -16.89 1.04 30.45
C GLY A 607 -18.21 1.43 31.10
N GLU A 608 -18.32 1.39 32.43
CA GLU A 608 -19.53 1.77 33.16
C GLU A 608 -19.31 3.04 33.99
N GLU A 609 -20.27 3.97 34.01
CA GLU A 609 -20.23 5.11 34.94
C GLU A 609 -20.76 4.69 36.33
N THR A 610 -20.12 5.14 37.42
CA THR A 610 -20.63 4.91 38.77
C THR A 610 -21.54 6.06 39.15
N ASP A 611 -22.73 5.74 39.62
CA ASP A 611 -23.58 6.71 40.27
C ASP A 611 -23.10 7.05 41.68
N PHE A 612 -22.86 8.33 41.92
CA PHE A 612 -22.56 8.86 43.24
C PHE A 612 -23.79 9.53 43.87
N GLY A 613 -23.84 9.51 45.21
CA GLY A 613 -24.90 10.15 45.96
C GLY A 613 -24.97 11.66 45.67
N PHE A 614 -26.14 12.27 45.93
CA PHE A 614 -26.30 13.73 45.78
C PHE A 614 -25.28 14.49 46.64
N ASP A 615 -25.08 14.05 47.89
CA ASP A 615 -24.15 14.70 48.83
C ASP A 615 -22.69 14.62 48.35
N GLU A 616 -22.28 13.50 47.74
CA GLU A 616 -20.94 13.34 47.18
C GLU A 616 -20.72 14.27 45.98
N ARG A 617 -21.72 14.37 45.10
CA ARG A 617 -21.71 15.32 43.97
C ARG A 617 -21.73 16.77 44.42
N ASP A 618 -22.45 17.12 45.49
CA ASP A 618 -22.50 18.50 46.01
C ASP A 618 -21.20 18.92 46.71
N ASN A 619 -20.44 17.96 47.22
CA ASN A 619 -19.11 18.19 47.80
C ASN A 619 -18.03 18.49 46.75
N LEU A 620 -18.18 17.99 45.51
CA LEU A 620 -17.28 18.30 44.40
C LEU A 620 -17.56 19.70 43.84
N ILE A 621 -16.57 20.58 43.94
CA ILE A 621 -16.66 21.96 43.43
C ILE A 621 -15.91 22.07 42.11
N ILE A 622 -16.63 22.49 41.06
CA ILE A 622 -16.03 22.97 39.81
C ILE A 622 -15.79 24.46 39.97
N LYS A 623 -14.54 24.90 39.84
CA LYS A 623 -14.16 26.29 40.06
C LYS A 623 -14.90 27.21 39.08
N ASP A 624 -15.56 28.23 39.63
CA ASP A 624 -16.34 29.25 38.91
C ASP A 624 -17.46 28.68 38.01
N ASN A 625 -17.79 27.38 38.11
CA ASN A 625 -18.65 26.65 37.16
C ASN A 625 -18.20 26.82 35.69
N ILE A 626 -16.90 26.93 35.45
CA ILE A 626 -16.32 27.14 34.12
C ILE A 626 -15.64 25.87 33.59
N ILE A 627 -15.87 25.58 32.32
CA ILE A 627 -15.07 24.63 31.52
C ILE A 627 -14.38 25.39 30.37
N HIS A 628 -13.17 24.99 30.01
CA HIS A 628 -12.46 25.53 28.86
C HIS A 628 -12.55 24.57 27.69
N GLN A 629 -12.98 25.05 26.53
CA GLN A 629 -13.13 24.24 25.31
C GLN A 629 -11.86 24.28 24.46
N HIS A 630 -11.51 23.13 23.90
CA HIS A 630 -10.38 22.95 22.99
C HIS A 630 -10.82 22.42 21.64
N ALA A 631 -10.12 22.84 20.58
CA ALA A 631 -10.42 22.43 19.22
C ALA A 631 -9.85 21.04 18.85
N TYR A 632 -8.67 20.69 19.39
CA TYR A 632 -7.99 19.45 19.03
C TYR A 632 -7.42 18.72 20.24
N LEU A 633 -7.41 17.39 20.12
CA LEU A 633 -6.72 16.47 21.00
C LEU A 633 -5.75 15.65 20.14
N ARG A 634 -4.51 15.51 20.58
CA ARG A 634 -3.54 14.59 19.96
C ARG A 634 -3.40 13.36 20.83
N ILE A 635 -3.56 12.17 20.26
CA ILE A 635 -3.34 10.89 20.94
C ILE A 635 -2.10 10.22 20.34
N ASN A 636 -1.09 9.99 21.17
CA ASN A 636 0.08 9.20 20.82
C ASN A 636 -0.17 7.73 21.15
N TYR A 637 0.17 6.84 20.23
CA TYR A 637 0.08 5.40 20.45
C TYR A 637 1.31 4.68 19.94
N THR A 638 1.56 3.50 20.50
CA THR A 638 2.57 2.58 19.97
C THR A 638 1.93 1.75 18.86
N THR A 639 2.58 1.71 17.70
CA THR A 639 2.14 0.93 16.55
C THR A 639 2.58 -0.53 16.66
N TYR A 640 1.96 -1.41 15.89
CA TYR A 640 2.27 -2.85 15.85
C TYR A 640 3.75 -3.19 15.61
N ASP A 641 4.48 -2.33 14.89
CA ASP A 641 5.92 -2.45 14.56
C ASP A 641 6.81 -1.65 15.53
N VAL A 642 6.32 -1.37 16.74
CA VAL A 642 7.07 -0.74 17.85
C VAL A 642 7.52 0.69 17.51
N ARG A 643 6.71 1.43 16.74
CA ARG A 643 6.90 2.86 16.46
C ARG A 643 5.92 3.71 17.26
N ARG A 644 6.15 5.02 17.27
CA ARG A 644 5.21 6.00 17.82
C ARG A 644 4.53 6.72 16.67
N ASP A 645 3.20 6.72 16.70
CA ASP A 645 2.37 7.50 15.78
C ASP A 645 1.34 8.33 16.58
N GLN A 646 0.65 9.23 15.89
CA GLN A 646 -0.23 10.20 16.52
C GLN A 646 -1.46 10.51 15.66
N ASP A 647 -2.63 10.37 16.27
CA ASP A 647 -3.90 10.79 15.69
C ASP A 647 -4.29 12.18 16.21
N ILE A 648 -5.03 12.92 15.38
CA ILE A 648 -5.61 14.24 15.73
C ILE A 648 -7.12 14.08 15.75
N ILE A 649 -7.71 14.28 16.92
CA ILE A 649 -9.14 14.27 17.14
C ILE A 649 -9.66 15.70 17.08
N ASN A 650 -10.70 15.93 16.28
CA ASN A 650 -11.38 17.21 16.16
C ASN A 650 -12.90 16.98 16.14
N PRO A 651 -13.64 17.37 17.19
CA PRO A 651 -15.09 17.20 17.28
C PRO A 651 -15.88 17.89 16.16
N ARG A 652 -15.33 18.97 15.57
CA ARG A 652 -15.97 19.72 14.49
C ARG A 652 -15.86 19.06 13.12
N ILE A 653 -14.98 18.08 12.98
CA ILE A 653 -14.80 17.32 11.73
C ILE A 653 -15.32 15.92 12.00
N PRO A 654 -16.52 15.54 11.53
CA PRO A 654 -17.15 14.25 11.87
C PRO A 654 -16.23 13.05 11.65
N SER A 655 -15.47 13.02 10.54
CA SER A 655 -14.55 11.93 10.21
C SER A 655 -13.30 11.84 11.10
N ARG A 656 -13.04 12.86 11.92
CA ARG A 656 -11.93 12.92 12.89
C ARG A 656 -12.44 13.01 14.33
N SER A 657 -13.71 12.69 14.55
CA SER A 657 -14.34 12.77 15.87
C SER A 657 -14.49 11.41 16.54
N PHE A 658 -14.33 10.31 15.81
CA PHE A 658 -14.46 8.96 16.38
C PHE A 658 -13.17 8.47 17.04
N VAL A 659 -13.34 7.92 18.25
CA VAL A 659 -12.27 7.34 19.05
C VAL A 659 -12.60 5.92 19.46
N MET A 660 -11.55 5.16 19.74
CA MET A 660 -11.62 3.77 20.17
C MET A 660 -11.02 3.63 21.58
N VAL A 661 -11.72 2.91 22.46
CA VAL A 661 -11.32 2.62 23.84
C VAL A 661 -11.38 1.11 24.11
N PRO A 662 -10.70 0.57 25.14
CA PRO A 662 -10.78 -0.86 25.47
C PRO A 662 -12.20 -1.26 25.88
N ALA A 663 -12.65 -2.45 25.48
CA ALA A 663 -13.85 -3.07 26.03
C ALA A 663 -13.52 -3.85 27.33
N ALA A 664 -14.39 -3.80 28.33
CA ALA A 664 -14.18 -4.51 29.60
C ALA A 664 -14.52 -6.00 29.54
N ALA A 665 -15.47 -6.41 28.67
CA ALA A 665 -15.84 -7.79 28.38
C ALA A 665 -16.60 -7.89 27.05
N GLY A 666 -16.48 -9.00 26.31
CA GLY A 666 -17.23 -9.26 25.08
C GLY A 666 -16.40 -9.98 23.99
N ASP A 667 -17.07 -10.35 22.89
CA ASP A 667 -16.42 -10.94 21.71
C ASP A 667 -15.68 -9.88 20.87
N HIS A 668 -16.01 -8.60 21.06
CA HIS A 668 -15.36 -7.46 20.41
C HIS A 668 -14.43 -6.73 21.40
N PRO A 669 -13.18 -6.43 21.00
CA PRO A 669 -12.15 -5.94 21.92
C PRO A 669 -12.25 -4.44 22.26
N TYR A 670 -13.12 -3.68 21.58
CA TYR A 670 -13.14 -2.22 21.66
C TYR A 670 -14.56 -1.65 21.80
N TRP A 671 -14.67 -0.50 22.47
CA TRP A 671 -15.83 0.38 22.37
C TRP A 671 -15.50 1.60 21.52
N TYR A 672 -16.52 2.20 20.92
CA TYR A 672 -16.37 3.40 20.08
C TYR A 672 -17.21 4.54 20.59
N ALA A 673 -16.70 5.73 20.37
CA ALA A 673 -17.38 6.94 20.79
C ALA A 673 -17.14 8.06 19.78
N ARG A 674 -18.16 8.87 19.52
CA ARG A 674 -18.03 10.15 18.82
C ARG A 674 -17.73 11.23 19.85
N VAL A 675 -16.58 11.90 19.72
CA VAL A 675 -16.22 13.03 20.58
C VAL A 675 -16.99 14.27 20.14
N LEU A 676 -17.83 14.78 21.03
CA LEU A 676 -18.65 15.98 20.81
C LEU A 676 -17.94 17.25 21.33
N GLY A 677 -17.08 17.11 22.34
CA GLY A 677 -16.28 18.22 22.84
C GLY A 677 -15.05 17.78 23.63
N ILE A 678 -14.03 18.64 23.61
CA ILE A 678 -12.76 18.45 24.35
C ILE A 678 -12.65 19.58 25.35
N TYR A 679 -12.49 19.25 26.63
CA TYR A 679 -12.57 20.23 27.70
C TYR A 679 -11.48 20.07 28.77
N ASP A 680 -11.20 21.17 29.46
CA ASP A 680 -10.50 21.18 30.74
C ASP A 680 -11.24 21.99 31.79
N LEU A 681 -11.04 21.63 33.06
CA LEU A 681 -11.59 22.37 34.20
C LEU A 681 -10.69 22.23 35.43
N GLN A 682 -10.96 23.06 36.44
CA GLN A 682 -10.36 22.95 37.78
C GLN A 682 -11.40 22.46 38.78
N ILE A 683 -11.09 21.40 39.51
CA ILE A 683 -11.94 20.84 40.57
C ILE A 683 -11.29 20.90 41.94
N SER A 684 -12.12 21.06 42.98
CA SER A 684 -11.72 20.88 44.39
C SER A 684 -12.50 19.70 44.98
N PRO A 685 -11.82 18.64 45.48
CA PRO A 685 -12.47 17.43 46.03
C PRO A 685 -13.39 17.68 47.24
N SER A 686 -13.23 18.81 47.94
CA SER A 686 -14.05 19.17 49.08
C SER A 686 -14.15 20.69 49.23
N ARG A 687 -15.19 21.17 49.93
CA ARG A 687 -15.35 22.56 50.38
C ARG A 687 -14.29 23.03 51.38
N LYS A 688 -13.47 22.12 51.93
CA LYS A 688 -12.38 22.43 52.85
C LYS A 688 -11.06 22.57 52.07
N ASP A 689 -10.61 23.81 51.83
CA ASP A 689 -9.28 24.27 51.37
C ASP A 689 -8.35 23.23 50.70
N SER A 690 -8.85 22.48 49.72
CA SER A 690 -8.04 21.62 48.86
C SER A 690 -7.60 22.43 47.64
N ALA A 691 -6.31 22.38 47.31
CA ALA A 691 -5.79 23.05 46.11
C ALA A 691 -6.52 22.54 44.85
N PRO A 692 -7.01 23.42 43.96
CA PRO A 692 -7.71 23.01 42.75
C PRO A 692 -6.82 22.14 41.85
N VAL A 693 -7.36 21.03 41.36
CA VAL A 693 -6.69 20.12 40.44
C VAL A 693 -7.27 20.30 39.04
N LYS A 694 -6.39 20.49 38.04
CA LYS A 694 -6.80 20.55 36.64
C LYS A 694 -7.10 19.13 36.12
N LYS A 695 -8.23 18.95 35.43
CA LYS A 695 -8.59 17.70 34.76
C LYS A 695 -9.00 17.98 33.32
N HIS A 696 -8.55 17.12 32.40
CA HIS A 696 -9.01 17.06 31.02
C HIS A 696 -10.09 15.99 30.89
N PHE A 697 -11.13 16.24 30.10
CA PHE A 697 -12.18 15.26 29.83
C PHE A 697 -12.74 15.47 28.42
N LEU A 698 -13.30 14.40 27.85
CA LEU A 698 -13.99 14.40 26.57
C LEU A 698 -15.47 14.16 26.84
N TRP A 699 -16.32 14.94 26.20
CA TRP A 699 -17.75 14.66 26.15
C TRP A 699 -18.05 13.86 24.88
N VAL A 700 -18.71 12.72 25.02
CA VAL A 700 -18.86 11.76 23.95
C VAL A 700 -20.28 11.22 23.80
N ARG A 701 -20.56 10.68 22.62
CA ARG A 701 -21.74 9.86 22.32
C ARG A 701 -21.30 8.43 22.01
N TRP A 702 -21.87 7.45 22.70
CA TRP A 702 -21.45 6.06 22.64
C TRP A 702 -22.01 5.33 21.42
N LEU A 703 -21.21 4.44 20.85
CA LEU A 703 -21.64 3.46 19.85
C LEU A 703 -21.42 2.05 20.39
N GLY A 704 -22.47 1.23 20.30
CA GLY A 704 -22.44 -0.18 20.67
C GLY A 704 -22.46 -1.10 19.44
N GLU A 705 -22.18 -2.38 19.65
CA GLU A 705 -22.34 -3.41 18.61
C GLU A 705 -23.79 -3.49 18.12
N ASP A 706 -23.97 -3.75 16.83
CA ASP A 706 -25.29 -4.05 16.28
C ASP A 706 -25.67 -5.51 16.64
N PRO A 707 -26.68 -5.73 17.49
CA PRO A 707 -27.07 -7.08 17.91
C PRO A 707 -27.62 -7.94 16.75
N ASN A 708 -27.99 -7.33 15.62
CA ASN A 708 -28.50 -8.02 14.44
C ASN A 708 -27.42 -8.32 13.40
N HIS A 709 -26.13 -8.10 13.72
CA HIS A 709 -25.02 -8.30 12.81
C HIS A 709 -23.88 -9.07 13.46
N VAL A 710 -23.37 -10.07 12.76
CA VAL A 710 -22.14 -10.77 13.17
C VAL A 710 -21.05 -10.41 12.17
N GLY A 711 -20.07 -9.64 12.64
CA GLY A 711 -18.86 -9.29 11.89
C GLY A 711 -17.66 -10.09 12.37
N GLY A 712 -16.61 -10.15 11.55
CA GLY A 712 -15.32 -10.72 11.94
C GLY A 712 -14.66 -11.52 10.82
N PHE A 713 -13.44 -11.97 11.10
CA PHE A 713 -12.61 -12.69 10.12
C PHE A 713 -13.27 -13.97 9.63
N GLY A 714 -13.87 -14.76 10.52
CA GLY A 714 -14.45 -16.06 10.15
C GLY A 714 -15.60 -15.98 9.14
N LEU A 715 -16.31 -14.86 9.07
CA LEU A 715 -17.38 -14.60 8.10
C LEU A 715 -16.93 -13.71 6.93
N ALA A 716 -15.70 -13.18 6.98
CA ALA A 716 -15.18 -12.20 6.05
C ALA A 716 -16.13 -11.00 5.85
N THR A 717 -16.64 -10.47 6.96
CA THR A 717 -17.52 -9.29 7.02
C THR A 717 -16.99 -8.29 8.05
N LEU A 718 -17.17 -7.00 7.80
CA LEU A 718 -16.78 -5.95 8.75
C LEU A 718 -17.68 -5.95 9.98
N HIS A 719 -17.12 -5.62 11.15
CA HIS A 719 -17.90 -5.34 12.35
C HIS A 719 -18.80 -4.13 12.13
N ARG A 720 -20.02 -4.19 12.66
CA ARG A 720 -21.03 -3.13 12.54
C ARG A 720 -21.43 -2.63 13.92
N VAL A 721 -21.44 -1.31 14.06
CA VAL A 721 -21.78 -0.60 15.30
C VAL A 721 -22.86 0.44 15.01
N GLY A 722 -23.58 0.88 16.04
CA GLY A 722 -24.59 1.95 15.94
C GLY A 722 -24.61 2.79 17.21
N TYR A 723 -25.16 4.01 17.15
CA TYR A 723 -25.30 4.81 18.36
C TYR A 723 -26.19 4.10 19.37
N VAL A 724 -25.81 4.18 20.65
CA VAL A 724 -26.67 3.74 21.75
C VAL A 724 -27.93 4.62 21.75
N PRO A 725 -29.15 4.05 21.64
CA PRO A 725 -30.36 4.85 21.57
C PRO A 725 -30.63 5.63 22.85
N PHE A 726 -31.06 6.88 22.72
CA PHE A 726 -31.43 7.73 23.85
C PHE A 726 -32.61 7.14 24.63
N GLY A 727 -32.48 7.05 25.96
CA GLY A 727 -33.54 6.54 26.84
C GLY A 727 -33.65 5.02 26.93
N SER A 728 -32.69 4.26 26.38
CA SER A 728 -32.67 2.79 26.41
C SER A 728 -32.25 2.16 27.75
N GLY A 729 -32.03 2.96 28.79
CA GLY A 729 -31.47 2.52 30.08
C GLY A 729 -29.94 2.52 30.12
N ASN A 730 -29.29 2.42 28.96
CA ASN A 730 -27.87 2.74 28.79
C ASN A 730 -27.72 4.23 28.45
N GLU A 731 -26.75 4.89 29.07
CA GLU A 731 -26.49 6.32 28.84
C GLU A 731 -25.88 6.53 27.45
N ALA A 732 -26.66 7.12 26.53
CA ALA A 732 -26.24 7.37 25.15
C ALA A 732 -25.07 8.37 25.04
N PHE A 733 -24.91 9.21 26.05
CA PHE A 733 -23.84 10.20 26.20
C PHE A 733 -23.05 9.89 27.45
N GLY A 734 -21.78 10.29 27.49
CA GLY A 734 -20.95 10.11 28.67
C GLY A 734 -19.64 10.87 28.56
N PHE A 735 -18.71 10.55 29.47
CA PHE A 735 -17.42 11.24 29.54
C PHE A 735 -16.23 10.28 29.51
N LEU A 736 -15.17 10.68 28.80
CA LEU A 736 -13.91 9.94 28.75
C LEU A 736 -12.75 10.76 29.33
N ASP A 737 -11.88 10.07 30.06
CA ASP A 737 -10.51 10.56 30.32
C ASP A 737 -9.71 10.41 29.02
N PRO A 738 -9.09 11.46 28.46
CA PRO A 738 -8.24 11.31 27.27
C PRO A 738 -7.15 10.23 27.42
N SER A 739 -6.75 9.88 28.65
CA SER A 739 -5.77 8.80 28.89
C SER A 739 -6.26 7.39 28.55
N VAL A 740 -7.58 7.15 28.45
CA VAL A 740 -8.12 5.81 28.13
C VAL A 740 -8.35 5.62 26.63
N VAL A 741 -8.29 6.70 25.84
CA VAL A 741 -8.41 6.64 24.38
C VAL A 741 -7.20 5.93 23.82
N ILE A 742 -7.41 4.82 23.10
CA ILE A 742 -6.33 4.09 22.44
C ILE A 742 -5.80 4.91 21.28
N ARG A 743 -6.70 5.30 20.36
CA ARG A 743 -6.43 6.12 19.17
C ARG A 743 -7.74 6.55 18.49
N GLY A 744 -7.65 7.32 17.41
CA GLY A 744 -8.81 7.58 16.55
C GLY A 744 -9.21 6.34 15.76
N CYS A 745 -10.47 6.23 15.37
CA CYS A 745 -10.93 5.15 14.50
C CYS A 745 -11.68 5.68 13.27
N HIS A 746 -11.69 4.88 12.21
CA HIS A 746 -12.40 5.21 10.97
C HIS A 746 -13.68 4.38 10.91
N LEU A 747 -14.81 5.04 11.11
CA LEU A 747 -16.14 4.45 10.99
C LEU A 747 -16.77 4.91 9.67
N ILE A 748 -17.14 3.95 8.83
CA ILE A 748 -17.76 4.21 7.53
C ILE A 748 -19.27 4.02 7.66
N PRO A 749 -20.12 4.98 7.28
CA PRO A 749 -21.56 4.80 7.36
C PRO A 749 -22.03 3.56 6.59
N ALA A 750 -22.92 2.77 7.20
CA ALA A 750 -23.53 1.61 6.55
C ALA A 750 -24.67 2.09 5.64
N PHE A 751 -24.31 2.61 4.47
CA PHE A 751 -25.20 3.34 3.55
C PHE A 751 -26.45 2.58 3.10
N ARG A 752 -26.46 1.25 3.20
CA ARG A 752 -27.63 0.41 2.90
C ARG A 752 -28.81 0.70 3.81
N PHE A 753 -28.56 1.02 5.08
CA PHE A 753 -29.61 1.20 6.10
C PHE A 753 -30.11 2.64 6.18
N GLY A 754 -29.32 3.61 5.72
CA GLY A 754 -29.72 5.02 5.65
C GLY A 754 -29.62 5.74 7.00
N LEU A 755 -30.41 6.79 7.14
CA LEU A 755 -30.45 7.69 8.30
C LEU A 755 -31.77 7.50 9.07
N THR A 756 -31.78 7.77 10.37
CA THR A 756 -32.94 7.69 11.25
C THR A 756 -32.95 8.82 12.28
N LYS A 757 -34.15 9.21 12.71
CA LYS A 757 -34.37 10.12 13.85
C LYS A 757 -34.81 9.39 15.12
N ASP A 758 -34.84 8.06 15.10
CA ASP A 758 -35.36 7.25 16.21
C ASP A 758 -34.32 7.07 17.33
N LEU A 759 -33.02 7.23 17.02
CA LEU A 759 -31.92 7.00 17.97
C LEU A 759 -31.75 8.15 18.98
N LEU A 760 -32.15 9.36 18.61
CA LEU A 760 -32.03 10.55 19.44
C LEU A 760 -33.13 11.53 19.00
N PRO A 761 -33.88 12.14 19.94
CA PRO A 761 -34.82 13.22 19.59
C PRO A 761 -34.09 14.39 18.93
N ALA A 762 -34.84 15.34 18.34
CA ALA A 762 -34.25 16.49 17.64
C ALA A 762 -33.13 17.14 18.48
N SER A 763 -31.93 17.15 17.91
CA SER A 763 -30.69 17.52 18.60
C SER A 763 -29.72 18.14 17.61
N ASP A 764 -28.90 19.08 18.09
CA ASP A 764 -27.83 19.68 17.31
C ASP A 764 -26.65 18.71 17.05
N PHE A 765 -26.67 17.54 17.68
CA PHE A 765 -25.60 16.53 17.62
C PHE A 765 -25.89 15.34 16.71
N TYR A 766 -26.84 15.49 15.77
CA TYR A 766 -27.03 14.53 14.68
C TYR A 766 -25.80 14.44 13.76
N ASP A 767 -25.70 13.33 13.02
CA ASP A 767 -24.77 13.27 11.89
C ASP A 767 -25.22 14.18 10.74
N ASP A 768 -26.51 14.16 10.42
CA ASP A 768 -27.17 15.02 9.46
C ASP A 768 -28.24 15.86 10.17
N PRO A 769 -28.14 17.21 10.16
CA PRO A 769 -29.09 18.08 10.86
C PRO A 769 -30.56 17.88 10.45
N GLU A 770 -30.81 17.46 9.21
CA GLU A 770 -32.16 17.32 8.67
C GLU A 770 -32.65 15.88 8.70
N ALA A 771 -31.77 14.91 8.45
CA ALA A 771 -32.12 13.50 8.28
C ALA A 771 -31.86 12.64 9.53
N GLY A 772 -31.12 13.14 10.51
CA GLY A 772 -30.79 12.43 11.75
C GLY A 772 -29.45 11.70 11.69
N ASP A 773 -29.36 10.57 12.39
CA ASP A 773 -28.13 9.78 12.51
C ASP A 773 -28.09 8.63 11.51
N PHE A 774 -26.89 8.21 11.12
CA PHE A 774 -26.78 6.93 10.42
C PHE A 774 -27.20 5.80 11.36
N ILE A 775 -28.00 4.85 10.85
CA ILE A 775 -28.47 3.71 11.66
C ILE A 775 -27.28 2.90 12.18
N ASN A 776 -26.30 2.65 11.30
CA ASN A 776 -25.11 1.89 11.63
C ASN A 776 -23.88 2.40 10.87
N TYR A 777 -22.72 1.99 11.38
CA TYR A 777 -21.40 2.18 10.79
C TYR A 777 -20.64 0.86 10.74
N TYR A 778 -19.84 0.69 9.70
CA TYR A 778 -18.81 -0.33 9.66
C TYR A 778 -17.52 0.16 10.29
N VAL A 779 -16.91 -0.68 11.12
CA VAL A 779 -15.57 -0.44 11.66
C VAL A 779 -14.55 -0.77 10.58
N ASN A 780 -13.82 0.23 10.09
CA ASN A 780 -12.78 0.00 9.09
C ASN A 780 -11.48 -0.48 9.73
N GLN A 781 -11.44 -1.77 10.05
CA GLN A 781 -10.25 -2.44 10.58
C GLN A 781 -9.07 -2.49 9.58
N PHE A 782 -9.30 -2.18 8.31
CA PHE A 782 -8.28 -2.18 7.25
C PHE A 782 -7.73 -0.79 6.94
N VAL A 783 -8.18 0.25 7.67
CA VAL A 783 -7.80 1.65 7.42
C VAL A 783 -6.29 1.88 7.43
N ASP A 784 -5.57 1.16 8.29
CA ASP A 784 -4.13 1.05 8.27
C ASP A 784 -3.67 -0.27 8.89
N ARG A 785 -2.38 -0.57 8.73
CA ARG A 785 -1.75 -1.80 9.23
C ARG A 785 -1.82 -1.91 10.76
N ASP A 786 -1.75 -0.78 11.46
CA ASP A 786 -1.81 -0.79 12.92
C ASP A 786 -3.21 -1.19 13.38
N MET A 787 -4.26 -0.63 12.77
CA MET A 787 -5.65 -0.99 13.06
C MET A 787 -5.88 -2.48 12.76
N LEU A 788 -5.43 -2.99 11.60
CA LEU A 788 -5.55 -4.41 11.29
C LEU A 788 -4.89 -5.29 12.35
N MET A 789 -3.66 -4.95 12.74
CA MET A 789 -2.92 -5.73 13.74
C MET A 789 -3.52 -5.64 15.15
N ARG A 790 -4.26 -4.58 15.48
CA ARG A 790 -5.06 -4.50 16.72
C ARG A 790 -6.24 -5.47 16.73
N PHE A 791 -6.83 -5.73 15.57
CA PHE A 791 -7.93 -6.70 15.43
C PHE A 791 -7.43 -8.13 15.33
N ILE A 792 -6.23 -8.36 14.81
CA ILE A 792 -5.61 -9.70 14.79
C ILE A 792 -4.95 -10.02 16.14
N GLY A 793 -4.35 -9.04 16.80
CA GLY A 793 -3.65 -9.20 18.06
C GLY A 793 -2.25 -9.83 17.96
N CYS A 794 -1.64 -9.87 16.77
CA CYS A 794 -0.29 -10.43 16.58
C CYS A 794 0.83 -9.38 16.38
N GLY A 795 0.52 -8.10 16.55
CA GLY A 795 1.50 -7.01 16.47
C GLY A 795 2.43 -6.97 17.67
N VAL A 796 3.75 -6.90 17.45
CA VAL A 796 4.76 -6.88 18.52
C VAL A 796 4.53 -5.70 19.47
N GLY A 797 4.24 -4.52 18.93
CA GLY A 797 3.96 -3.31 19.72
C GLY A 797 2.61 -3.30 20.44
N HIS A 798 1.77 -4.33 20.25
CA HIS A 798 0.49 -4.50 20.95
C HIS A 798 0.52 -5.63 21.98
N MET A 799 1.64 -6.35 22.09
CA MET A 799 1.79 -7.45 23.05
C MET A 799 1.56 -6.96 24.48
N GLY A 800 0.68 -7.65 25.22
CA GLY A 800 0.29 -7.28 26.59
C GLY A 800 -0.78 -6.20 26.70
N VAL A 801 -1.24 -5.62 25.57
CA VAL A 801 -2.36 -4.66 25.53
C VAL A 801 -3.64 -5.33 25.01
N VAL A 802 -3.52 -6.22 24.02
CA VAL A 802 -4.64 -6.98 23.47
C VAL A 802 -4.80 -8.30 24.25
N ASP A 803 -6.05 -8.68 24.55
CA ASP A 803 -6.35 -9.94 25.22
C ASP A 803 -5.84 -11.16 24.40
N ALA A 804 -5.15 -12.07 25.08
CA ALA A 804 -4.50 -13.20 24.43
C ALA A 804 -5.50 -14.25 23.92
N THR A 805 -6.71 -14.31 24.48
CA THR A 805 -7.78 -15.20 23.98
C THR A 805 -8.41 -14.62 22.73
N PHE A 806 -8.71 -13.33 22.72
CA PHE A 806 -9.16 -12.61 21.53
C PHE A 806 -8.19 -12.78 20.35
N ALA A 807 -6.90 -12.53 20.58
CA ALA A 807 -5.87 -12.66 19.53
C ALA A 807 -5.78 -14.09 18.97
N ARG A 808 -5.86 -15.11 19.85
CA ARG A 808 -5.87 -16.51 19.42
C ARG A 808 -7.10 -16.85 18.56
N THR A 809 -8.27 -16.36 18.95
CA THR A 809 -9.51 -16.54 18.19
C THR A 809 -9.42 -15.88 16.82
N ALA A 810 -8.96 -14.63 16.73
CA ALA A 810 -8.80 -13.92 15.47
C ALA A 810 -7.83 -14.63 14.51
N VAL A 811 -6.65 -15.05 15.01
CA VAL A 811 -5.68 -15.83 14.25
C VAL A 811 -6.30 -17.13 13.73
N GLN A 812 -7.00 -17.88 14.59
CA GLN A 812 -7.62 -19.14 14.19
C GLN A 812 -8.74 -18.95 13.17
N GLN A 813 -9.54 -17.90 13.31
CA GLN A 813 -10.57 -17.54 12.34
C GLN A 813 -9.94 -17.30 10.96
N ILE A 814 -8.88 -16.50 10.86
CA ILE A 814 -8.20 -16.23 9.59
C ILE A 814 -7.61 -17.51 8.98
N LEU A 815 -6.94 -18.33 9.79
CA LEU A 815 -6.41 -19.62 9.31
C LEU A 815 -7.51 -20.55 8.81
N ASN A 816 -8.69 -20.54 9.44
CA ASN A 816 -9.81 -21.37 9.03
C ASN A 816 -10.48 -20.89 7.74
N ILE A 817 -10.37 -19.60 7.38
CA ILE A 817 -10.91 -19.08 6.11
C ILE A 817 -10.35 -19.86 4.91
N ALA A 818 -9.05 -20.18 4.93
CA ALA A 818 -8.38 -20.98 3.90
C ALA A 818 -8.96 -22.40 3.75
N SER A 819 -9.46 -22.98 4.84
CA SER A 819 -10.04 -24.32 4.86
C SER A 819 -11.55 -24.37 4.56
N SER A 820 -12.22 -23.22 4.41
CA SER A 820 -13.69 -23.16 4.37
C SER A 820 -14.29 -23.42 2.99
N SER A 821 -15.32 -24.27 2.91
CA SER A 821 -16.09 -24.59 1.69
C SER A 821 -17.01 -23.46 1.20
N GLN A 822 -17.06 -22.32 1.89
CA GLN A 822 -18.02 -21.24 1.62
C GLN A 822 -17.99 -20.73 0.17
N THR A 823 -16.83 -20.81 -0.50
CA THR A 823 -16.70 -20.44 -1.92
C THR A 823 -17.47 -21.40 -2.81
N ALA A 824 -17.36 -22.70 -2.56
CA ALA A 824 -18.06 -23.75 -3.32
C ALA A 824 -19.58 -23.65 -3.15
N GLU A 825 -20.05 -23.46 -1.91
CA GLU A 825 -21.48 -23.28 -1.61
C GLU A 825 -22.07 -22.04 -2.31
N THR A 826 -21.32 -20.93 -2.34
CA THR A 826 -21.73 -19.71 -3.05
C THR A 826 -21.80 -19.95 -4.57
N LEU A 827 -20.80 -20.65 -5.12
CA LEU A 827 -20.76 -21.03 -6.54
C LEU A 827 -21.92 -21.96 -6.92
N GLU A 828 -22.21 -22.97 -6.11
CA GLU A 828 -23.34 -23.88 -6.32
C GLU A 828 -24.67 -23.13 -6.28
N ALA A 829 -24.85 -22.22 -5.31
CA ALA A 829 -26.04 -21.38 -5.24
C ALA A 829 -26.21 -20.51 -6.50
N ILE A 830 -25.13 -19.87 -6.98
CA ILE A 830 -25.13 -19.08 -8.22
C ILE A 830 -25.46 -19.96 -9.45
N GLN A 831 -24.88 -21.15 -9.53
CA GLN A 831 -25.08 -22.08 -10.65
C GLN A 831 -26.46 -22.74 -10.66
N SER A 832 -27.17 -22.76 -9.52
CA SER A 832 -28.51 -23.34 -9.40
C SER A 832 -29.64 -22.42 -9.89
N LEU A 833 -29.35 -21.18 -10.30
CA LEU A 833 -30.32 -20.23 -10.83
C LEU A 833 -30.75 -20.60 -12.28
N PRO A 834 -32.04 -20.44 -12.67
CA PRO A 834 -32.53 -20.90 -13.97
C PRO A 834 -31.82 -20.21 -15.15
N GLU A 835 -31.25 -21.01 -16.06
CA GLU A 835 -30.45 -20.53 -17.19
C GLU A 835 -31.29 -19.91 -18.32
N GLY A 836 -31.14 -18.58 -18.49
CA GLY A 836 -31.39 -17.91 -19.75
C GLY A 836 -30.07 -17.50 -20.39
N ARG A 837 -29.63 -18.23 -21.42
CA ARG A 837 -28.47 -17.97 -22.31
C ARG A 837 -27.11 -18.50 -21.85
N ARG A 838 -26.92 -19.81 -21.99
CA ARG A 838 -25.64 -20.36 -22.43
C ARG A 838 -25.74 -20.62 -23.93
N GLU A 839 -25.02 -19.83 -24.75
CA GLU A 839 -24.27 -20.32 -25.91
C GLU A 839 -23.58 -19.22 -26.73
N LEU A 840 -22.39 -19.59 -27.24
CA LEU A 840 -21.52 -19.00 -28.27
C LEU A 840 -20.69 -17.75 -27.91
N ALA A 841 -19.37 -17.94 -27.81
CA ALA A 841 -18.38 -17.53 -28.84
C ALA A 841 -16.97 -17.28 -28.27
N GLY A 842 -15.97 -17.79 -29.00
CA GLY A 842 -14.68 -17.16 -29.31
C GLY A 842 -13.74 -16.79 -28.16
N ASP A 843 -12.65 -17.54 -28.03
CA ASP A 843 -11.46 -17.14 -27.28
C ASP A 843 -10.78 -15.94 -27.96
N GLU A 844 -11.30 -14.74 -27.74
CA GLU A 844 -10.50 -13.52 -27.92
C GLU A 844 -9.94 -13.12 -26.55
N GLU A 845 -8.69 -13.51 -26.33
CA GLU A 845 -7.84 -12.98 -25.28
C GLU A 845 -7.70 -11.47 -25.50
N ILE A 846 -8.33 -10.66 -24.65
CA ILE A 846 -8.05 -9.24 -24.61
C ILE A 846 -7.37 -8.94 -23.29
N GLN A 847 -6.04 -8.81 -23.38
CA GLN A 847 -5.19 -8.27 -22.34
C GLN A 847 -5.76 -6.94 -21.86
N PHE A 848 -5.81 -6.76 -20.53
CA PHE A 848 -5.81 -5.42 -19.96
C PHE A 848 -4.43 -4.84 -20.27
N GLU A 849 -4.26 -4.25 -21.46
CA GLU A 849 -3.21 -3.28 -21.71
C GLU A 849 -3.47 -2.12 -20.73
N SER A 850 -2.88 -2.21 -19.53
CA SER A 850 -2.56 -0.98 -18.80
C SER A 850 -1.70 -0.15 -19.74
N ASP A 851 -1.91 1.16 -19.81
CA ASP A 851 -1.09 2.12 -20.58
C ASP A 851 0.44 2.06 -20.25
N GLU A 852 0.88 1.10 -19.43
CA GLU A 852 2.27 0.72 -19.15
C GLU A 852 2.91 -0.15 -20.24
N ASP A 853 2.13 -0.89 -21.07
CA ASP A 853 2.69 -1.81 -22.08
C ASP A 853 3.37 -1.11 -23.27
N ASP A 854 3.12 0.19 -23.46
CA ASP A 854 3.78 1.01 -24.48
C ASP A 854 5.18 1.52 -24.05
N ARG A 855 5.60 1.32 -22.78
CA ARG A 855 6.91 1.83 -22.32
C ARG A 855 8.12 1.10 -22.91
N VAL A 856 7.94 -0.08 -23.53
CA VAL A 856 9.03 -0.81 -24.21
C VAL A 856 8.74 -1.04 -25.71
N SER A 857 7.52 -0.77 -26.19
CA SER A 857 7.12 -0.87 -27.59
C SER A 857 7.22 0.46 -28.34
N ASP A 858 8.42 1.05 -28.42
CA ASP A 858 8.72 2.07 -29.44
C ASP A 858 8.77 1.40 -30.83
N SER A 859 7.60 1.17 -31.42
CA SER A 859 7.44 1.14 -32.86
C SER A 859 7.00 2.53 -33.32
N GLU A 860 7.95 3.47 -33.42
CA GLU A 860 7.67 4.76 -34.03
C GLU A 860 7.44 4.62 -35.54
N VAL A 861 6.29 5.11 -36.00
CA VAL A 861 6.22 5.84 -37.27
C VAL A 861 5.53 7.17 -36.98
N ALA A 862 6.29 8.24 -37.16
CA ALA A 862 5.94 9.64 -36.92
C ALA A 862 4.58 10.06 -37.49
N GLY A 863 3.89 10.95 -36.78
CA GLY A 863 2.77 11.72 -37.33
C GLY A 863 1.73 12.19 -36.30
N SER A 864 1.94 13.41 -35.78
CA SER A 864 0.94 14.42 -35.36
C SER A 864 -0.11 14.07 -34.29
N ASN A 865 0.11 14.67 -33.10
CA ASN A 865 -0.81 15.33 -32.16
C ASN A 865 -2.10 14.64 -31.66
N GLY A 866 -2.18 14.54 -30.33
CA GLY A 866 -3.39 14.77 -29.53
C GLY A 866 -3.89 13.55 -28.75
N ASP A 867 -3.42 13.35 -27.51
CA ASP A 867 -4.27 13.29 -26.29
C ASP A 867 -3.62 12.56 -25.10
N SER A 868 -3.42 13.33 -24.04
CA SER A 868 -3.57 13.01 -22.61
C SER A 868 -3.01 11.68 -22.08
N GLU A 869 -1.69 11.64 -21.85
CA GLU A 869 -1.15 10.94 -20.67
C GLU A 869 -1.50 11.79 -19.44
N MET A 870 -2.43 11.29 -18.63
CA MET A 870 -2.81 11.90 -17.35
C MET A 870 -1.79 11.47 -16.30
N ASP A 871 -0.67 12.18 -16.26
CA ASP A 871 0.35 12.03 -15.23
C ASP A 871 0.05 12.95 -14.05
N VAL A 872 -0.11 12.32 -12.89
CA VAL A 872 0.05 12.79 -11.51
C VAL A 872 0.42 14.27 -11.36
N ASP A 873 -0.59 15.10 -11.10
CA ASP A 873 -0.40 16.37 -10.40
C ASP A 873 0.08 16.09 -8.97
N ASP A 874 1.39 15.98 -8.78
CA ASP A 874 2.03 16.32 -7.51
C ASP A 874 2.57 17.76 -7.67
N ASP A 875 1.65 18.70 -7.79
CA ASP A 875 1.91 20.10 -7.48
C ASP A 875 1.82 20.25 -5.95
N ASP A 876 2.97 20.15 -5.27
CA ASP A 876 3.15 20.91 -4.03
C ASP A 876 3.29 22.40 -4.43
N GLY A 877 2.15 22.96 -4.86
CA GLY A 877 1.93 24.36 -5.12
C GLY A 877 1.44 25.03 -3.84
N ASP A 878 2.34 25.24 -2.89
CA ASP A 878 2.12 26.24 -1.86
C ASP A 878 2.19 27.62 -2.55
N SER A 879 1.05 28.19 -3.01
CA SER A 879 0.63 29.59 -2.82
C SER A 879 -0.67 30.00 -3.57
N ALA A 880 -1.64 30.48 -2.79
CA ALA A 880 -2.59 31.59 -3.03
C ALA A 880 -3.57 31.47 -4.22
N SER A 881 -4.89 31.34 -4.02
CA SER A 881 -5.80 32.28 -3.33
C SER A 881 -6.96 31.55 -2.59
N LEU A 882 -7.14 31.72 -1.26
CA LEU A 882 -8.16 32.57 -0.58
C LEU A 882 -9.60 32.37 -1.11
N ASN A 883 -10.69 32.12 -0.36
CA ASN A 883 -11.09 32.11 1.07
C ASN A 883 -12.34 31.21 1.13
N GLU A 884 -12.66 30.45 2.19
CA GLU A 884 -13.21 30.85 3.48
C GLU A 884 -13.38 29.56 4.32
N TYR A 885 -13.52 29.67 5.64
CA TYR A 885 -13.68 28.61 6.66
C TYR A 885 -12.38 28.13 7.33
N ASP A 886 -12.14 28.80 8.45
CA ASP A 886 -10.97 28.83 9.32
C ASP A 886 -10.58 27.49 9.99
N TYR A 887 -9.24 27.36 10.10
CA TYR A 887 -8.36 26.47 10.87
C TYR A 887 -8.96 25.50 11.90
#